data_AF-A0A803MEY7-F1
#
_entry.id   AF-A0A803MEY7-F1
#
_cell.length_a   1.000
_cell.length_b   1.000
_cell.length_c   1.000
_cell.angle_alpha   90.00
_cell.angle_beta   90.00
_cell.angle_gamma   90.00
#
_symmetry.space_group_name_H-M   'P 1'
#
loop_
_entity.id
_entity.type
_entity.pdbx_description
1 polymer ?
#
loop_
_entity_poly.entity_id
_entity_poly.type
_entity_poly.pdbx_seq_one_letter_code
_entity_poly.pdbx_strand_id
1 'polypeptide(L)'
;MPDNNHSSFSSLNDNLLEFDRFVNPNPKPNSDDLNPNSDNNNPIEHSNLISQSCSSFNVSYSEPSTSSNLLTLTIPRKRRRGRPRSTLPSYKQVFSIPQIYGNSVGVSNGSSVNAQFSKPNLQLNPSSVDLSEDIIVINREATAEALTALTAGFPADSVTDEEIDAGVLPVVGGIEQVNYILIRNHIITKWRENVSNWVSKEMFLNVIPKHCHWLLDTAYDFLVSHGYVNFGVAPAIKERFPIEPSKGSVIVIGAGLAGLAAARQLMRFGFKVTVLEGRKRAGGRVYTKKMEGSNKVAAADLGGSVLTGTLGNPLGILARQLAYSLHKIRDKCPIYRVDGSPVDPILDSKVENAFNKLLDKASRLRQLMGEVSQDVSLGAALDTFSQLCGESVSDEEKNLFNWHFANLEYANAGLLSKLSLAFWDQDDPYDMGGDHCFLSGGNGRLVHALTENVPIMYEKTVTSIRYGSDGVQVTAGNQVFEGEMVLCTVPLGVLKSGSIKFVPELPQRKLDGIKRLGFGCLNKVAMLFPHVFWGTDLDTFGHLSDDPLHRGEFFLFYSYATVAGGPLLIALVAGEAAHKFESMPPTDAVTHVLQILRGIYEPQGITVPKPIQTVCTRWGSDPFCLGSYSNVAVGASGDDYDILAETVGDGRLFFAGEATTRRYPATMHGAFLSGLREAANMAHYASSRSLKFKIERCPSKNAHTCASLLADIFREPDLEFGSFSVIFEKDNADPKSSVILRVTFTEPRKKSQDSSKADTMHSKKLLFQQLQSHFNDKQQIHVYTLLTRQQALELREVRGGDDMRLHYFSEKLGIKLVGRKGLGPTADAVIASIKAERGSRKTASPSVAVKSEEMLRPKGSAEKRKMIRKAKVIRNSSVPVPSNSGGNYNGLMPHSKGEGSNGLSTPLKVASSESSPMSSEAIGRADVQNSSEAVGCDNGLLPSNNAIMDVETSITAPRCLNVSFDKIPEDKIGSSELS
;
A
#
# COMPACT_ATOMS: atom_id res chain seq x y z
N MET A 1 37.02 -22.54 20.31
CA MET A 1 36.77 -21.70 21.51
C MET A 1 35.31 -21.21 21.52
N PRO A 2 34.32 -22.07 21.76
CA PRO A 2 33.04 -21.65 22.31
C PRO A 2 33.07 -21.72 23.85
N ASP A 3 32.68 -20.66 24.54
CA ASP A 3 31.94 -20.70 25.81
C ASP A 3 31.67 -19.28 26.34
N ASN A 4 30.59 -19.16 27.12
CA ASN A 4 29.99 -17.93 27.71
C ASN A 4 28.90 -17.22 26.88
N ASN A 5 27.67 -17.73 26.97
CA ASN A 5 26.46 -16.91 26.87
C ASN A 5 25.26 -17.48 27.67
N HIS A 6 25.52 -18.27 28.72
CA HIS A 6 24.49 -18.94 29.54
C HIS A 6 24.03 -18.15 30.78
N SER A 7 24.65 -17.02 31.11
CA SER A 7 24.40 -16.28 32.37
C SER A 7 23.17 -15.36 32.37
N SER A 8 22.51 -15.16 31.23
CA SER A 8 21.35 -14.26 31.08
C SER A 8 19.99 -14.96 31.07
N PHE A 9 19.94 -16.29 30.92
CA PHE A 9 18.69 -17.06 30.90
C PHE A 9 18.21 -17.53 32.28
N SER A 10 19.11 -17.66 33.27
CA SER A 10 18.76 -18.13 34.61
C SER A 10 17.79 -17.20 35.35
N SER A 11 18.02 -15.88 35.31
CA SER A 11 17.17 -14.89 35.99
C SER A 11 15.79 -14.69 35.35
N LEU A 12 15.56 -15.24 34.14
CA LEU A 12 14.25 -15.28 33.49
C LEU A 12 13.43 -16.51 33.90
N ASN A 13 14.07 -17.63 34.27
CA ASN A 13 13.37 -18.83 34.76
C ASN A 13 12.65 -18.59 36.09
N ASP A 14 13.31 -17.96 37.06
CA ASP A 14 12.73 -17.75 38.39
C ASP A 14 11.44 -16.91 38.33
N ASN A 15 11.43 -15.88 37.47
CA ASN A 15 10.26 -15.02 37.22
C ASN A 15 9.11 -15.72 36.48
N LEU A 16 9.35 -16.88 35.85
CA LEU A 16 8.30 -17.71 35.24
C LEU A 16 7.76 -18.76 36.22
N LEU A 17 8.64 -19.32 37.07
CA LEU A 17 8.30 -20.39 38.03
C LEU A 17 7.48 -19.92 39.24
N GLU A 18 7.52 -18.63 39.61
CA GLU A 18 6.62 -18.12 40.66
C GLU A 18 5.15 -18.01 40.21
N PHE A 19 4.87 -17.80 38.91
CA PHE A 19 3.52 -17.51 38.43
C PHE A 19 2.58 -18.73 38.41
N ASP A 20 3.08 -19.95 38.23
CA ASP A 20 2.24 -21.16 38.25
C ASP A 20 1.65 -21.46 39.64
N ARG A 21 2.16 -20.84 40.70
CA ARG A 21 1.64 -21.02 42.08
C ARG A 21 0.29 -20.34 42.33
N PHE A 22 -0.16 -19.45 41.46
CA PHE A 22 -1.37 -18.63 41.69
C PHE A 22 -2.64 -19.09 40.97
N VAL A 23 -2.60 -20.21 40.23
CA VAL A 23 -3.71 -20.62 39.32
C VAL A 23 -4.46 -21.88 39.78
N ASN A 24 -4.05 -22.54 40.87
CA ASN A 24 -4.51 -23.90 41.19
C ASN A 24 -5.03 -24.12 42.64
N PRO A 25 -6.31 -23.78 42.93
CA PRO A 25 -6.94 -24.05 44.22
C PRO A 25 -7.53 -25.47 44.27
N ASN A 26 -6.72 -26.45 44.71
CA ASN A 26 -7.13 -27.84 44.88
C ASN A 26 -7.57 -28.11 46.35
N PRO A 27 -8.86 -28.31 46.67
CA PRO A 27 -9.28 -28.75 48.00
C PRO A 27 -9.00 -30.25 48.20
N LYS A 28 -8.45 -30.62 49.36
CA LYS A 28 -8.31 -32.02 49.80
C LYS A 28 -9.44 -32.41 50.79
N PRO A 29 -9.75 -33.71 50.93
CA PRO A 29 -11.00 -34.20 51.55
C PRO A 29 -10.88 -34.52 53.05
N ASN A 30 -11.94 -35.17 53.58
CA ASN A 30 -12.18 -35.73 54.93
C ASN A 30 -12.97 -34.80 55.88
N SER A 31 -13.90 -35.29 56.71
CA SER A 31 -14.48 -36.66 56.83
C SER A 31 -15.82 -36.64 57.60
N ASP A 32 -16.60 -37.72 57.45
CA ASP A 32 -17.70 -38.22 58.32
C ASP A 32 -18.92 -37.26 58.53
N ASP A 33 -20.16 -37.71 58.71
CA ASP A 33 -20.62 -38.93 59.40
C ASP A 33 -22.09 -39.35 59.04
N LEU A 34 -22.47 -40.57 59.41
CA LEU A 34 -23.82 -41.16 59.57
C LEU A 34 -24.87 -41.30 58.42
N ASN A 35 -25.45 -42.50 58.38
CA ASN A 35 -26.65 -43.01 57.67
C ASN A 35 -27.86 -43.00 58.67
N PRO A 36 -29.11 -43.50 58.41
CA PRO A 36 -29.74 -44.06 57.20
C PRO A 36 -31.21 -43.59 56.92
N ASN A 37 -31.89 -44.23 55.95
CA ASN A 37 -33.36 -44.19 55.67
C ASN A 37 -33.89 -42.81 55.16
N SER A 38 -35.06 -42.60 54.53
CA SER A 38 -35.98 -43.36 53.64
C SER A 38 -37.01 -42.32 53.07
N ASP A 39 -38.05 -42.57 52.24
CA ASP A 39 -38.69 -43.79 51.71
C ASP A 39 -39.53 -43.52 50.43
N ASN A 40 -39.88 -44.59 49.68
CA ASN A 40 -41.09 -44.85 48.86
C ASN A 40 -41.72 -43.90 47.79
N ASN A 41 -42.25 -44.58 46.74
CA ASN A 41 -43.45 -44.31 45.90
C ASN A 41 -43.44 -43.44 44.60
N ASN A 42 -43.18 -44.09 43.44
CA ASN A 42 -44.17 -44.61 42.44
C ASN A 42 -45.53 -43.89 42.17
N PRO A 43 -46.20 -44.09 40.99
CA PRO A 43 -45.74 -43.93 39.57
C PRO A 43 -46.89 -43.37 38.63
N ILE A 44 -46.91 -43.75 37.33
CA ILE A 44 -48.06 -43.87 36.36
C ILE A 44 -48.18 -42.88 35.15
N GLU A 45 -47.70 -43.37 33.99
CA GLU A 45 -48.33 -43.54 32.65
C GLU A 45 -48.91 -42.40 31.74
N HIS A 46 -48.98 -42.80 30.45
CA HIS A 46 -49.94 -42.42 29.37
C HIS A 46 -49.80 -41.12 28.53
N SER A 47 -49.12 -41.25 27.38
CA SER A 47 -49.68 -41.32 25.99
C SER A 47 -50.96 -40.52 25.61
N ASN A 48 -51.21 -40.01 24.38
CA ASN A 48 -50.47 -39.83 23.10
C ASN A 48 -51.41 -39.13 22.05
N LEU A 49 -50.97 -38.91 20.79
CA LEU A 49 -51.75 -38.81 19.51
C LEU A 49 -52.31 -37.45 18.95
N ILE A 50 -51.75 -37.05 17.78
CA ILE A 50 -52.38 -36.75 16.46
C ILE A 50 -53.32 -35.53 16.21
N SER A 51 -52.92 -34.68 15.23
CA SER A 51 -53.63 -34.23 13.98
C SER A 51 -52.94 -32.95 13.41
N GLN A 52 -52.68 -32.64 12.12
CA GLN A 52 -53.19 -32.95 10.75
C GLN A 52 -54.58 -32.35 10.42
N SER A 53 -54.84 -31.66 9.29
CA SER A 53 -54.06 -31.38 8.05
C SER A 53 -54.71 -30.25 7.19
N CYS A 54 -54.15 -29.95 5.99
CA CYS A 54 -54.77 -29.20 4.85
C CYS A 54 -55.00 -27.67 4.99
N SER A 55 -55.09 -26.86 3.92
CA SER A 55 -54.76 -27.02 2.48
C SER A 55 -54.57 -25.64 1.78
N SER A 56 -54.19 -25.63 0.50
CA SER A 56 -53.76 -24.46 -0.31
C SER A 56 -54.86 -23.75 -1.12
N PHE A 57 -54.73 -22.44 -1.39
CA PHE A 57 -55.33 -21.76 -2.56
C PHE A 57 -54.53 -20.51 -3.02
N ASN A 58 -54.96 -19.86 -4.12
CA ASN A 58 -54.09 -19.08 -5.04
C ASN A 58 -54.41 -17.57 -5.17
N VAL A 59 -53.32 -16.80 -5.39
CA VAL A 59 -53.17 -15.59 -6.25
C VAL A 59 -54.23 -14.47 -6.23
N SER A 60 -53.74 -13.25 -5.96
CA SER A 60 -54.19 -12.00 -6.61
C SER A 60 -52.99 -11.09 -6.92
N TYR A 61 -53.12 -10.18 -7.88
CA TYR A 61 -52.04 -9.30 -8.35
C TYR A 61 -52.16 -7.86 -7.82
N SER A 62 -51.05 -7.26 -7.42
CA SER A 62 -50.84 -5.81 -7.35
C SER A 62 -49.34 -5.46 -7.46
N GLU A 63 -49.01 -4.23 -7.86
CA GLU A 63 -47.66 -3.81 -8.24
C GLU A 63 -46.73 -3.52 -7.03
N PRO A 64 -45.40 -3.70 -7.17
CA PRO A 64 -44.47 -3.52 -6.07
C PRO A 64 -44.12 -2.04 -5.83
N SER A 65 -44.49 -1.51 -4.67
CA SER A 65 -43.93 -0.24 -4.18
C SER A 65 -42.52 -0.43 -3.64
N THR A 66 -41.62 0.51 -3.92
CA THR A 66 -40.20 0.42 -3.58
C THR A 66 -39.95 0.64 -2.08
N SER A 67 -39.65 -0.41 -1.33
CA SER A 67 -39.14 -0.32 0.05
C SER A 67 -37.61 -0.46 0.09
N SER A 68 -36.94 0.58 0.59
CA SER A 68 -35.50 0.58 0.78
C SER A 68 -35.11 -0.21 2.04
N ASN A 69 -34.67 -1.46 1.86
CA ASN A 69 -34.12 -2.27 2.96
C ASN A 69 -32.76 -1.70 3.43
N LEU A 70 -32.81 -0.82 4.43
CA LEU A 70 -31.65 -0.38 5.20
C LEU A 70 -31.01 -1.59 5.90
N LEU A 71 -29.72 -1.79 5.67
CA LEU A 71 -28.96 -2.90 6.26
C LEU A 71 -28.75 -2.65 7.76
N THR A 72 -29.48 -3.38 8.60
CA THR A 72 -29.24 -3.42 10.05
C THR A 72 -27.87 -4.06 10.34
N LEU A 73 -26.89 -3.20 10.65
CA LEU A 73 -25.51 -3.58 10.99
C LEU A 73 -25.45 -4.35 12.32
N THR A 74 -25.74 -5.65 12.25
CA THR A 74 -25.50 -6.60 13.34
C THR A 74 -24.00 -6.90 13.43
N ILE A 75 -23.40 -6.64 14.60
CA ILE A 75 -21.96 -6.83 14.84
C ILE A 75 -21.62 -8.34 14.77
N PRO A 76 -20.83 -8.81 13.78
CA PRO A 76 -20.53 -10.24 13.65
C PRO A 76 -19.52 -10.71 14.70
N ARG A 77 -19.83 -11.82 15.37
CA ARG A 77 -18.86 -12.58 16.17
C ARG A 77 -18.30 -13.73 15.33
N LYS A 78 -17.03 -13.68 14.86
CA LYS A 78 -16.30 -14.87 14.38
C LYS A 78 -14.78 -14.71 14.23
N ARG A 79 -14.11 -15.80 13.82
CA ARG A 79 -12.65 -16.02 13.86
C ARG A 79 -11.87 -15.02 12.99
N ARG A 80 -10.72 -14.57 13.52
CA ARG A 80 -9.64 -13.88 12.78
C ARG A 80 -8.64 -14.92 12.23
N ARG A 81 -7.57 -14.46 11.56
CA ARG A 81 -6.28 -15.17 11.51
C ARG A 81 -5.89 -15.63 12.93
N GLY A 82 -6.03 -16.92 13.23
CA GLY A 82 -5.44 -17.59 14.42
C GLY A 82 -5.52 -16.87 15.78
N ARG A 83 -6.58 -16.10 16.09
CA ARG A 83 -6.73 -15.52 17.45
C ARG A 83 -8.10 -14.94 17.86
N PRO A 84 -8.45 -15.02 19.17
CA PRO A 84 -9.42 -14.14 19.81
C PRO A 84 -8.87 -12.74 20.17
N ARG A 85 -9.79 -11.85 20.54
CA ARG A 85 -9.57 -10.43 20.92
C ARG A 85 -8.56 -10.23 22.06
N SER A 86 -7.46 -9.51 21.79
CA SER A 86 -6.63 -8.91 22.85
C SER A 86 -7.37 -7.77 23.55
N THR A 87 -7.22 -7.66 24.87
CA THR A 87 -7.75 -6.56 25.68
C THR A 87 -6.69 -5.48 25.88
N LEU A 88 -6.94 -4.28 25.34
CA LEU A 88 -6.19 -3.07 25.73
C LEU A 88 -6.33 -2.83 27.25
N PRO A 89 -5.31 -2.28 27.94
CA PRO A 89 -5.45 -1.86 29.33
C PRO A 89 -6.56 -0.81 29.47
N SER A 90 -7.53 -1.08 30.35
CA SER A 90 -8.58 -0.10 30.65
C SER A 90 -8.00 1.00 31.54
N TYR A 91 -7.61 2.12 30.91
CA TYR A 91 -7.44 3.38 31.64
C TYR A 91 -8.81 3.83 32.16
N LYS A 92 -9.12 3.45 33.40
CA LYS A 92 -10.27 3.96 34.15
C LYS A 92 -10.04 5.42 34.54
N GLN A 93 -10.20 6.34 33.59
CA GLN A 93 -10.37 7.75 33.94
C GLN A 93 -11.78 7.93 34.50
N VAL A 94 -11.86 8.22 35.80
CA VAL A 94 -13.13 8.31 36.53
C VAL A 94 -13.83 9.63 36.19
N PHE A 95 -14.94 9.55 35.47
CA PHE A 95 -15.83 10.69 35.25
C PHE A 95 -16.62 11.02 36.52
N SER A 96 -16.02 11.83 37.40
CA SER A 96 -16.70 12.42 38.55
C SER A 96 -17.57 13.59 38.11
N ILE A 97 -18.82 13.31 37.73
CA ILE A 97 -19.86 14.33 37.51
C ILE A 97 -20.44 14.74 38.89
N PRO A 98 -20.41 16.02 39.28
CA PRO A 98 -21.06 16.47 40.51
C PRO A 98 -22.59 16.40 40.37
N GLN A 99 -23.24 15.50 41.11
CA GLN A 99 -24.69 15.54 41.28
C GLN A 99 -25.08 16.57 42.33
N ILE A 100 -25.89 17.55 41.94
CA ILE A 100 -26.67 18.37 42.87
C ILE A 100 -28.09 17.79 42.90
N TYR A 101 -28.47 17.18 44.03
CA TYR A 101 -29.86 16.78 44.30
C TYR A 101 -30.72 18.01 44.64
N GLY A 102 -31.98 18.06 44.17
CA GLY A 102 -32.77 19.31 44.21
C GLY A 102 -34.30 19.22 44.10
N ASN A 103 -34.91 18.07 44.39
CA ASN A 103 -36.37 17.84 44.54
C ASN A 103 -37.32 18.08 43.36
N SER A 104 -38.29 17.16 43.23
CA SER A 104 -39.42 17.19 42.31
C SER A 104 -40.73 17.56 43.02
N VAL A 105 -41.53 18.49 42.47
CA VAL A 105 -42.95 18.68 42.85
C VAL A 105 -43.78 19.15 41.64
N GLY A 106 -44.95 18.51 41.44
CA GLY A 106 -46.18 19.18 41.03
C GLY A 106 -46.39 19.58 39.56
N VAL A 107 -47.38 18.95 38.92
CA VAL A 107 -48.05 19.47 37.71
C VAL A 107 -49.32 20.20 38.14
N SER A 108 -49.56 21.42 37.64
CA SER A 108 -50.91 22.00 37.53
C SER A 108 -50.95 23.17 36.51
N ASN A 109 -52.10 23.37 35.89
CA ASN A 109 -52.33 24.43 34.90
C ASN A 109 -52.65 25.78 35.57
N GLY A 110 -52.22 26.89 34.98
CA GLY A 110 -52.65 28.24 35.35
C GLY A 110 -52.42 29.22 34.19
N SER A 111 -53.45 29.99 33.83
CA SER A 111 -53.44 30.90 32.68
C SER A 111 -53.63 32.37 33.09
N SER A 112 -53.34 33.28 32.15
CA SER A 112 -53.72 34.71 32.14
C SER A 112 -52.92 35.67 33.06
N VAL A 113 -52.88 37.01 32.86
CA VAL A 113 -53.06 37.91 31.68
C VAL A 113 -52.54 39.32 32.08
N ASN A 114 -51.89 40.06 31.15
CA ASN A 114 -51.51 41.49 31.26
C ASN A 114 -50.54 41.88 32.42
N ALA A 115 -49.91 43.07 32.47
CA ALA A 115 -50.04 44.29 31.63
C ALA A 115 -48.68 44.90 31.23
N GLN A 116 -48.71 45.98 30.44
CA GLN A 116 -47.56 46.66 29.81
C GLN A 116 -46.93 47.74 30.72
N PHE A 117 -45.68 48.14 30.44
CA PHE A 117 -45.31 49.57 30.39
C PHE A 117 -44.05 49.86 29.52
N SER A 118 -44.19 50.81 28.61
CA SER A 118 -43.22 51.69 27.92
C SER A 118 -41.84 51.26 27.38
N LYS A 119 -41.62 51.71 26.13
CA LYS A 119 -40.40 51.76 25.29
C LYS A 119 -39.42 52.90 25.75
N PRO A 120 -38.16 53.05 25.23
CA PRO A 120 -37.81 52.92 23.80
C PRO A 120 -36.45 52.31 23.37
N ASN A 121 -36.39 52.12 22.06
CA ASN A 121 -35.33 51.54 21.21
C ASN A 121 -33.88 51.95 21.53
N LEU A 122 -32.98 50.97 21.37
CA LEU A 122 -31.70 51.16 20.68
C LEU A 122 -31.59 50.08 19.58
N GLN A 123 -31.45 50.49 18.33
CA GLN A 123 -31.12 49.56 17.23
C GLN A 123 -29.60 49.35 17.23
N LEU A 124 -29.16 48.19 17.69
CA LEU A 124 -27.85 47.66 17.35
C LEU A 124 -28.01 46.82 16.08
N ASN A 125 -27.21 47.13 15.05
CA ASN A 125 -27.07 46.24 13.90
C ASN A 125 -26.58 44.87 14.39
N PRO A 126 -27.05 43.75 13.81
CA PRO A 126 -26.35 42.49 13.97
C PRO A 126 -24.98 42.64 13.30
N SER A 127 -23.94 42.81 14.12
CA SER A 127 -22.55 42.64 13.70
C SER A 127 -22.40 41.27 13.05
N SER A 128 -21.58 41.17 12.01
CA SER A 128 -21.26 39.90 11.36
C SER A 128 -20.78 38.88 12.39
N VAL A 129 -21.59 37.85 12.63
CA VAL A 129 -21.17 36.67 13.38
C VAL A 129 -19.99 36.06 12.62
N ASP A 130 -18.92 35.72 13.34
CA ASP A 130 -17.77 35.06 12.74
C ASP A 130 -18.10 33.56 12.56
N LEU A 131 -18.79 33.27 11.45
CA LEU A 131 -19.23 31.93 11.06
C LEU A 131 -18.07 30.97 10.74
N SER A 132 -16.82 31.32 11.04
CA SER A 132 -15.67 30.41 10.98
C SER A 132 -15.56 29.50 12.21
N GLU A 133 -16.18 29.87 13.35
CA GLU A 133 -16.16 29.07 14.58
C GLU A 133 -17.38 28.13 14.78
N ASP A 134 -18.24 27.97 13.76
CA ASP A 134 -19.38 27.03 13.84
C ASP A 134 -19.02 25.62 13.34
N ILE A 135 -19.40 24.58 14.11
CA ILE A 135 -19.37 23.19 13.63
C ILE A 135 -20.58 22.95 12.71
N ILE A 136 -20.32 22.56 11.45
CA ILE A 136 -21.37 22.36 10.45
C ILE A 136 -22.17 21.07 10.68
N VAL A 137 -23.45 21.09 10.31
CA VAL A 137 -24.33 19.90 10.34
C VAL A 137 -24.75 19.57 8.90
N ILE A 138 -24.10 18.57 8.30
CA ILE A 138 -24.34 18.14 6.92
C ILE A 138 -25.56 17.21 6.82
N ASN A 139 -25.67 16.24 7.75
CA ASN A 139 -26.78 15.30 7.83
C ASN A 139 -27.11 14.95 9.30
N ARG A 140 -28.04 14.02 9.54
CA ARG A 140 -28.40 13.52 10.88
C ARG A 140 -27.71 12.20 11.28
N GLU A 141 -26.81 11.69 10.45
CA GLU A 141 -26.23 10.34 10.54
C GLU A 141 -24.69 10.35 10.49
N ALA A 142 -24.04 11.43 10.94
CA ALA A 142 -22.59 11.60 10.90
C ALA A 142 -21.79 10.40 11.48
N THR A 143 -22.35 9.68 12.45
CA THR A 143 -21.78 8.43 12.99
C THR A 143 -21.70 7.31 11.95
N ALA A 144 -22.72 7.16 11.09
CA ALA A 144 -22.72 6.17 10.01
C ALA A 144 -21.75 6.57 8.88
N GLU A 145 -21.60 7.87 8.62
CA GLU A 145 -20.59 8.38 7.68
C GLU A 145 -19.17 8.18 8.19
N ALA A 146 -18.92 8.41 9.49
CA ALA A 146 -17.65 8.14 10.15
C ALA A 146 -17.29 6.64 10.13
N LEU A 147 -18.26 5.75 10.37
CA LEU A 147 -18.06 4.30 10.20
C LEU A 147 -17.76 3.92 8.73
N THR A 148 -18.40 4.58 7.77
CA THR A 148 -18.14 4.36 6.33
C THR A 148 -16.74 4.84 5.94
N ALA A 149 -16.32 6.01 6.41
CA ALA A 149 -14.98 6.55 6.23
C ALA A 149 -13.89 5.68 6.91
N LEU A 150 -14.20 5.09 8.08
CA LEU A 150 -13.33 4.12 8.75
C LEU A 150 -13.06 2.88 7.89
N THR A 151 -14.06 2.38 7.16
CA THR A 151 -13.81 1.31 6.17
C THR A 151 -12.95 1.78 4.99
N ALA A 152 -12.91 3.07 4.67
CA ALA A 152 -12.03 3.64 3.66
C ALA A 152 -10.61 3.95 4.17
N GLY A 153 -10.31 3.70 5.45
CA GLY A 153 -8.99 3.91 6.05
C GLY A 153 -8.83 5.21 6.85
N PHE A 154 -9.90 5.98 7.06
CA PHE A 154 -9.87 7.26 7.77
C PHE A 154 -10.39 7.15 9.20
N PRO A 155 -9.68 7.65 10.22
CA PRO A 155 -10.18 7.66 11.59
C PRO A 155 -11.36 8.66 11.73
N ALA A 156 -12.24 8.39 12.69
CA ALA A 156 -13.54 9.05 12.82
C ALA A 156 -13.46 10.52 13.29
N ASP A 157 -12.41 10.87 14.03
CA ASP A 157 -12.23 12.10 14.80
C ASP A 157 -10.94 12.88 14.45
N SER A 158 -10.11 12.30 13.58
CA SER A 158 -8.76 12.75 13.27
C SER A 158 -8.46 12.76 11.76
N VAL A 159 -7.39 13.47 11.40
CA VAL A 159 -6.78 13.42 10.06
C VAL A 159 -5.60 12.46 10.07
N THR A 160 -5.38 11.79 8.95
CA THR A 160 -4.28 10.86 8.73
C THR A 160 -2.96 11.57 8.39
N ASP A 161 -1.84 10.87 8.53
CA ASP A 161 -0.52 11.38 8.15
C ASP A 161 -0.47 11.82 6.67
N GLU A 162 -1.13 11.06 5.79
CA GLU A 162 -1.24 11.34 4.35
C GLU A 162 -2.06 12.61 4.05
N GLU A 163 -3.07 12.92 4.87
CA GLU A 163 -3.82 14.17 4.82
C GLU A 163 -2.98 15.36 5.33
N ILE A 164 -2.18 15.16 6.37
CA ILE A 164 -1.26 16.17 6.92
C ILE A 164 -0.14 16.49 5.91
N ASP A 165 0.49 15.48 5.33
CA ASP A 165 1.55 15.62 4.31
C ASP A 165 1.03 16.25 3.00
N ALA A 166 -0.22 15.95 2.63
CA ALA A 166 -0.91 16.63 1.53
C ALA A 166 -1.30 18.10 1.85
N GLY A 167 -1.21 18.51 3.12
CA GLY A 167 -1.50 19.87 3.57
C GLY A 167 -2.99 20.23 3.51
N VAL A 168 -3.89 19.28 3.79
CA VAL A 168 -5.35 19.51 3.63
C VAL A 168 -5.93 20.55 4.61
N LEU A 169 -5.18 20.88 5.66
CA LEU A 169 -5.48 21.90 6.66
C LEU A 169 -4.22 22.74 6.93
N PRO A 170 -4.32 24.04 7.18
CA PRO A 170 -3.17 24.89 7.50
C PRO A 170 -2.59 24.64 8.89
N VAL A 171 -3.43 24.16 9.82
CA VAL A 171 -3.11 23.78 11.20
C VAL A 171 -3.95 22.55 11.57
N VAL A 172 -3.37 21.62 12.33
CA VAL A 172 -4.08 20.44 12.86
C VAL A 172 -4.75 20.80 14.19
N GLY A 173 -5.99 20.34 14.39
CA GLY A 173 -6.85 20.70 15.52
C GLY A 173 -7.86 21.81 15.21
N GLY A 174 -8.72 22.11 16.18
CA GLY A 174 -9.74 23.16 16.04
C GLY A 174 -10.93 22.78 15.15
N ILE A 175 -11.77 23.78 14.86
CA ILE A 175 -13.09 23.59 14.24
C ILE A 175 -12.98 23.33 12.73
N GLU A 176 -11.97 23.88 12.06
CA GLU A 176 -11.65 23.57 10.66
C GLU A 176 -11.40 22.08 10.45
N GLN A 177 -10.69 21.41 11.38
CA GLN A 177 -10.48 19.96 11.33
C GLN A 177 -11.80 19.18 11.44
N VAL A 178 -12.68 19.56 12.38
CA VAL A 178 -13.97 18.89 12.57
C VAL A 178 -14.84 19.05 11.31
N ASN A 179 -14.92 20.26 10.76
CA ASN A 179 -15.67 20.54 9.54
C ASN A 179 -15.08 19.81 8.33
N TYR A 180 -13.75 19.76 8.19
CA TYR A 180 -13.07 18.97 7.16
C TYR A 180 -13.40 17.48 7.25
N ILE A 181 -13.32 16.89 8.46
CA ILE A 181 -13.62 15.47 8.69
C ILE A 181 -15.06 15.14 8.32
N LEU A 182 -16.03 15.98 8.70
CA LEU A 182 -17.44 15.81 8.33
C LEU A 182 -17.62 15.84 6.81
N ILE A 183 -17.02 16.82 6.12
CA ILE A 183 -17.09 16.93 4.65
C ILE A 183 -16.46 15.73 3.97
N ARG A 184 -15.26 15.33 4.38
CA ARG A 184 -14.53 14.14 3.89
C ARG A 184 -15.37 12.87 4.04
N ASN A 185 -15.90 12.64 5.24
CA ASN A 185 -16.71 11.46 5.54
C ASN A 185 -18.00 11.43 4.70
N HIS A 186 -18.63 12.60 4.49
CA HIS A 186 -19.81 12.74 3.62
C HIS A 186 -19.49 12.44 2.15
N ILE A 187 -18.39 12.97 1.58
CA ILE A 187 -17.97 12.70 0.20
C ILE A 187 -17.69 11.20 -0.01
N ILE A 188 -16.97 10.56 0.93
CA ILE A 188 -16.70 9.12 0.88
C ILE A 188 -18.03 8.34 0.92
N THR A 189 -18.91 8.65 1.87
CA THR A 189 -20.20 7.97 2.03
C THR A 189 -21.05 8.10 0.77
N LYS A 190 -21.11 9.30 0.19
CA LYS A 190 -21.88 9.56 -1.04
C LYS A 190 -21.37 8.79 -2.26
N TRP A 191 -20.08 8.51 -2.33
CA TRP A 191 -19.53 7.60 -3.35
C TRP A 191 -19.74 6.13 -3.01
N ARG A 192 -19.71 5.75 -1.73
CA ARG A 192 -19.94 4.36 -1.28
C ARG A 192 -21.39 3.89 -1.46
N GLU A 193 -22.37 4.81 -1.47
CA GLU A 193 -23.76 4.55 -1.90
C GLU A 193 -23.82 3.88 -3.28
N ASN A 194 -23.15 4.47 -4.28
CA ASN A 194 -23.07 3.91 -5.63
C ASN A 194 -21.68 4.17 -6.25
N VAL A 195 -20.77 3.23 -5.99
CA VAL A 195 -19.37 3.22 -6.44
C VAL A 195 -19.20 3.16 -7.96
N SER A 196 -20.27 2.92 -8.73
CA SER A 196 -20.25 2.93 -10.20
C SER A 196 -20.48 4.32 -10.79
N ASN A 197 -20.99 5.27 -10.00
CA ASN A 197 -21.18 6.66 -10.40
C ASN A 197 -19.90 7.48 -10.18
N TRP A 198 -19.77 8.57 -10.94
CA TRP A 198 -18.82 9.64 -10.64
C TRP A 198 -19.46 10.64 -9.67
N VAL A 199 -18.90 10.79 -8.48
CA VAL A 199 -19.27 11.87 -7.55
C VAL A 199 -18.52 13.14 -7.91
N SER A 200 -19.21 14.27 -8.07
CA SER A 200 -18.60 15.55 -8.46
C SER A 200 -18.71 16.61 -7.35
N LYS A 201 -17.85 17.63 -7.38
CA LYS A 201 -17.76 18.65 -6.31
C LYS A 201 -19.05 19.46 -6.20
N GLU A 202 -19.71 19.68 -7.33
CA GLU A 202 -20.96 20.44 -7.48
C GLU A 202 -22.13 19.82 -6.71
N MET A 203 -22.11 18.50 -6.48
CA MET A 203 -23.15 17.78 -5.73
C MET A 203 -23.28 18.26 -4.27
N PHE A 204 -22.22 18.86 -3.71
CA PHE A 204 -22.16 19.23 -2.30
C PHE A 204 -22.30 20.74 -2.05
N LEU A 205 -22.20 21.59 -3.09
CA LEU A 205 -22.22 23.06 -2.96
C LEU A 205 -23.50 23.61 -2.32
N ASN A 206 -24.61 22.88 -2.42
CA ASN A 206 -25.91 23.24 -1.85
C ASN A 206 -26.11 22.73 -0.41
N VAL A 207 -25.25 21.82 0.06
CA VAL A 207 -25.34 21.19 1.40
C VAL A 207 -24.29 21.75 2.35
N ILE A 208 -23.08 22.01 1.84
CA ILE A 208 -21.97 22.57 2.62
C ILE A 208 -22.06 24.10 2.63
N PRO A 209 -21.97 24.76 3.81
CA PRO A 209 -21.98 26.23 3.90
C PRO A 209 -20.86 26.89 3.09
N LYS A 210 -21.14 28.08 2.53
CA LYS A 210 -20.20 28.80 1.63
C LYS A 210 -18.85 29.12 2.27
N HIS A 211 -18.79 29.36 3.58
CA HIS A 211 -17.52 29.58 4.28
C HIS A 211 -16.65 28.31 4.34
N CYS A 212 -17.25 27.12 4.27
CA CYS A 212 -16.56 25.82 4.21
C CYS A 212 -16.29 25.34 2.78
N HIS A 213 -16.57 26.12 1.72
CA HIS A 213 -16.35 25.66 0.34
C HIS A 213 -14.87 25.36 0.04
N TRP A 214 -13.92 26.02 0.71
CA TRP A 214 -12.49 25.69 0.59
C TRP A 214 -12.10 24.36 1.27
N LEU A 215 -12.83 23.94 2.32
CA LEU A 215 -12.67 22.61 2.92
C LEU A 215 -13.26 21.53 2.01
N LEU A 216 -14.40 21.80 1.35
CA LEU A 216 -14.92 20.96 0.26
C LEU A 216 -13.94 20.86 -0.91
N ASP A 217 -13.36 21.98 -1.34
CA ASP A 217 -12.37 21.97 -2.42
C ASP A 217 -11.21 21.02 -2.08
N THR A 218 -10.60 21.22 -0.92
CA THR A 218 -9.42 20.47 -0.48
C THR A 218 -9.73 19.00 -0.18
N ALA A 219 -10.84 18.69 0.51
CA ALA A 219 -11.26 17.31 0.79
C ALA A 219 -11.59 16.53 -0.49
N TYR A 220 -12.33 17.14 -1.42
CA TYR A 220 -12.65 16.50 -2.70
C TYR A 220 -11.39 16.28 -3.55
N ASP A 221 -10.52 17.30 -3.67
CA ASP A 221 -9.31 17.20 -4.49
C ASP A 221 -8.32 16.18 -3.90
N PHE A 222 -8.20 16.10 -2.56
CA PHE A 222 -7.45 15.05 -1.86
C PHE A 222 -8.01 13.65 -2.15
N LEU A 223 -9.31 13.42 -1.88
CA LEU A 223 -9.95 12.11 -2.02
C LEU A 223 -9.94 11.60 -3.46
N VAL A 224 -10.10 12.50 -4.45
CA VAL A 224 -10.03 12.15 -5.87
C VAL A 224 -8.59 11.87 -6.31
N SER A 225 -7.60 12.65 -5.86
CA SER A 225 -6.20 12.47 -6.28
C SER A 225 -5.56 11.19 -5.69
N HIS A 226 -5.68 10.96 -4.38
CA HIS A 226 -5.15 9.76 -3.74
C HIS A 226 -5.99 8.51 -4.06
N GLY A 227 -7.18 8.68 -4.64
CA GLY A 227 -7.99 7.60 -5.19
C GLY A 227 -8.83 6.87 -4.16
N TYR A 228 -9.31 7.58 -3.14
CA TYR A 228 -10.29 7.07 -2.17
C TYR A 228 -11.73 7.09 -2.71
N VAL A 229 -12.01 7.96 -3.68
CA VAL A 229 -13.26 8.02 -4.44
C VAL A 229 -12.99 8.08 -5.94
N ASN A 230 -14.01 7.79 -6.76
CA ASN A 230 -13.96 7.90 -8.22
C ASN A 230 -12.83 7.08 -8.89
N PHE A 231 -12.47 5.92 -8.31
CA PHE A 231 -11.46 5.01 -8.84
C PHE A 231 -12.05 3.72 -9.43
N GLY A 232 -11.31 3.06 -10.32
CA GLY A 232 -11.62 1.71 -10.81
C GLY A 232 -11.97 1.63 -12.29
N VAL A 233 -13.11 0.98 -12.58
CA VAL A 233 -13.45 0.41 -13.89
C VAL A 233 -14.91 0.63 -14.34
N ALA A 234 -15.74 1.33 -13.56
CA ALA A 234 -17.10 1.67 -13.98
C ALA A 234 -17.13 2.63 -15.19
N PRO A 235 -18.17 2.61 -16.04
CA PRO A 235 -18.26 3.47 -17.24
C PRO A 235 -18.06 4.96 -16.97
N ALA A 236 -18.81 5.52 -16.01
CA ALA A 236 -18.71 6.93 -15.61
C ALA A 236 -17.34 7.35 -15.05
N ILE A 237 -16.46 6.39 -14.74
CA ILE A 237 -15.06 6.62 -14.33
C ILE A 237 -14.12 6.53 -15.54
N LYS A 238 -14.37 5.59 -16.47
CA LYS A 238 -13.66 5.48 -17.77
C LYS A 238 -13.87 6.72 -18.63
N GLU A 239 -15.09 7.27 -18.65
CA GLU A 239 -15.47 8.48 -19.41
C GLU A 239 -14.75 9.76 -18.94
N ARG A 240 -14.06 9.74 -17.79
CA ARG A 240 -13.24 10.86 -17.30
C ARG A 240 -11.76 10.77 -17.70
N PHE A 241 -11.38 9.77 -18.50
CA PHE A 241 -10.02 9.67 -19.03
C PHE A 241 -9.88 10.69 -20.18
N PRO A 242 -8.85 11.54 -20.18
CA PRO A 242 -8.62 12.47 -21.28
C PRO A 242 -8.26 11.70 -22.56
N ILE A 243 -8.83 12.12 -23.69
CA ILE A 243 -8.66 11.45 -24.99
C ILE A 243 -7.20 11.47 -25.44
N GLU A 244 -6.51 12.58 -25.21
CA GLU A 244 -5.09 12.77 -25.49
C GLU A 244 -4.33 13.17 -24.21
N PRO A 245 -3.07 12.72 -24.03
CA PRO A 245 -2.28 13.07 -22.85
C PRO A 245 -1.85 14.55 -22.88
N SER A 246 -2.04 15.23 -21.75
CA SER A 246 -1.74 16.66 -21.54
C SER A 246 -0.53 16.91 -20.63
N LYS A 247 0.11 15.85 -20.13
CA LYS A 247 1.30 15.87 -19.27
C LYS A 247 2.39 14.93 -19.82
N GLY A 248 3.56 14.98 -19.18
CA GLY A 248 4.75 14.21 -19.53
C GLY A 248 4.57 12.69 -19.64
N SER A 249 5.61 12.03 -20.17
CA SER A 249 5.63 10.57 -20.32
C SER A 249 6.08 9.84 -19.05
N VAL A 250 5.38 8.75 -18.72
CA VAL A 250 5.64 7.91 -17.55
C VAL A 250 5.75 6.45 -17.98
N ILE A 251 6.84 5.80 -17.58
CA ILE A 251 7.05 4.36 -17.79
C ILE A 251 6.64 3.63 -16.51
N VAL A 252 5.83 2.57 -16.61
CA VAL A 252 5.48 1.69 -15.49
C VAL A 252 6.06 0.31 -15.76
N ILE A 253 6.75 -0.28 -14.79
CA ILE A 253 7.43 -1.58 -14.94
C ILE A 253 6.67 -2.63 -14.13
N GLY A 254 5.98 -3.52 -14.86
CA GLY A 254 5.08 -4.55 -14.34
C GLY A 254 3.60 -4.19 -14.57
N ALA A 255 2.84 -5.10 -15.15
CA ALA A 255 1.39 -5.04 -15.30
C ALA A 255 0.66 -5.84 -14.21
N GLY A 256 1.23 -5.89 -13.00
CA GLY A 256 0.54 -6.36 -11.79
C GLY A 256 -0.47 -5.33 -11.27
N LEU A 257 -1.23 -5.65 -10.21
CA LEU A 257 -2.27 -4.75 -9.68
C LEU A 257 -1.76 -3.35 -9.33
N ALA A 258 -0.54 -3.22 -8.79
CA ALA A 258 0.09 -1.93 -8.52
C ALA A 258 0.32 -1.10 -9.79
N GLY A 259 1.02 -1.67 -10.78
CA GLY A 259 1.29 -0.99 -12.04
C GLY A 259 0.02 -0.68 -12.84
N LEU A 260 -1.00 -1.55 -12.81
CA LEU A 260 -2.29 -1.30 -13.46
C LEU A 260 -3.09 -0.20 -12.76
N ALA A 261 -3.16 -0.20 -11.42
CA ALA A 261 -3.82 0.87 -10.67
C ALA A 261 -3.14 2.22 -10.93
N ALA A 262 -1.81 2.26 -10.85
CA ALA A 262 -1.03 3.45 -11.14
C ALA A 262 -1.22 3.94 -12.58
N ALA A 263 -1.11 3.04 -13.58
CA ALA A 263 -1.27 3.39 -14.98
C ALA A 263 -2.64 4.03 -15.28
N ARG A 264 -3.73 3.44 -14.76
CA ARG A 264 -5.09 4.01 -14.91
C ARG A 264 -5.21 5.38 -14.26
N GLN A 265 -4.70 5.54 -13.04
CA GLN A 265 -4.77 6.79 -12.29
C GLN A 265 -3.93 7.90 -12.95
N LEU A 266 -2.73 7.58 -13.44
CA LEU A 266 -1.86 8.48 -14.20
C LEU A 266 -2.46 8.88 -15.57
N MET A 267 -3.09 7.95 -16.28
CA MET A 267 -3.83 8.26 -17.52
C MET A 267 -5.00 9.22 -17.25
N ARG A 268 -5.80 8.96 -16.20
CA ARG A 268 -6.88 9.87 -15.75
C ARG A 268 -6.33 11.27 -15.37
N PHE A 269 -5.09 11.36 -14.89
CA PHE A 269 -4.39 12.63 -14.66
C PHE A 269 -3.77 13.27 -15.91
N GLY A 270 -3.86 12.65 -17.09
CA GLY A 270 -3.35 13.17 -18.36
C GLY A 270 -1.89 12.85 -18.69
N PHE A 271 -1.23 11.96 -17.95
CA PHE A 271 0.13 11.52 -18.30
C PHE A 271 0.13 10.55 -19.49
N LYS A 272 1.16 10.65 -20.35
CA LYS A 272 1.40 9.66 -21.40
C LYS A 272 2.05 8.41 -20.81
N VAL A 273 1.24 7.44 -20.40
CA VAL A 273 1.72 6.20 -19.78
C VAL A 273 2.21 5.18 -20.82
N THR A 274 3.17 4.34 -20.45
CA THR A 274 3.49 3.08 -21.14
C THR A 274 3.89 2.03 -20.10
N VAL A 275 3.25 0.86 -20.13
CA VAL A 275 3.52 -0.24 -19.18
C VAL A 275 4.39 -1.30 -19.84
N LEU A 276 5.51 -1.67 -19.24
CA LEU A 276 6.40 -2.74 -19.69
C LEU A 276 6.19 -3.97 -18.81
N GLU A 277 5.73 -5.08 -19.38
CA GLU A 277 5.50 -6.35 -18.67
C GLU A 277 6.41 -7.44 -19.24
N GLY A 278 7.16 -8.13 -18.37
CA GLY A 278 8.10 -9.17 -18.78
C GLY A 278 7.42 -10.45 -19.28
N ARG A 279 6.20 -10.73 -18.81
CA ARG A 279 5.38 -11.87 -19.21
C ARG A 279 4.57 -11.59 -20.46
N LYS A 280 4.03 -12.65 -21.07
CA LYS A 280 2.96 -12.60 -22.09
C LYS A 280 1.55 -12.38 -21.55
N ARG A 281 1.41 -11.87 -20.31
CA ARG A 281 0.12 -11.61 -19.65
C ARG A 281 0.26 -10.56 -18.54
N ALA A 282 -0.82 -9.84 -18.26
CA ALA A 282 -0.94 -8.98 -17.09
C ALA A 282 -1.21 -9.77 -15.79
N GLY A 283 -1.39 -9.04 -14.69
CA GLY A 283 -1.76 -9.53 -13.36
C GLY A 283 -0.57 -9.94 -12.48
N GLY A 284 0.54 -10.37 -13.08
CA GLY A 284 1.74 -10.80 -12.36
C GLY A 284 1.42 -11.97 -11.42
N ARG A 285 1.44 -11.70 -10.10
CA ARG A 285 1.10 -12.64 -9.01
C ARG A 285 -0.41 -12.80 -8.77
N VAL A 286 -1.27 -12.01 -9.42
CA VAL A 286 -2.69 -12.34 -9.58
C VAL A 286 -2.82 -13.09 -10.91
N TYR A 287 -3.12 -14.39 -10.83
CA TYR A 287 -3.14 -15.26 -12.01
C TYR A 287 -4.22 -16.33 -11.88
N THR A 288 -5.33 -16.10 -12.59
CA THR A 288 -6.29 -17.15 -12.93
C THR A 288 -5.84 -17.86 -14.19
N LYS A 289 -5.82 -19.19 -14.18
CA LYS A 289 -5.72 -20.01 -15.39
C LYS A 289 -7.09 -20.61 -15.69
N LYS A 290 -7.56 -20.48 -16.94
CA LYS A 290 -8.64 -21.33 -17.47
C LYS A 290 -8.11 -22.76 -17.55
N MET A 291 -8.73 -23.67 -16.82
CA MET A 291 -8.51 -25.11 -16.92
C MET A 291 -9.68 -25.74 -17.67
N GLU A 292 -9.40 -26.69 -18.56
CA GLU A 292 -10.42 -27.28 -19.43
C GLU A 292 -10.06 -28.68 -19.95
N GLY A 293 -11.09 -29.46 -20.25
CA GLY A 293 -11.01 -30.80 -20.84
C GLY A 293 -12.28 -31.61 -20.54
N SER A 294 -12.57 -32.65 -21.34
CA SER A 294 -13.73 -33.57 -21.16
C SER A 294 -15.06 -32.87 -20.83
N ASN A 295 -15.37 -31.79 -21.55
CA ASN A 295 -16.56 -30.94 -21.37
C ASN A 295 -16.69 -30.31 -19.96
N LYS A 296 -15.58 -30.11 -19.26
CA LYS A 296 -15.46 -29.33 -18.02
C LYS A 296 -14.56 -28.12 -18.25
N VAL A 297 -14.90 -27.00 -17.62
CA VAL A 297 -14.10 -25.76 -17.61
C VAL A 297 -14.10 -25.22 -16.18
N ALA A 298 -12.97 -24.68 -15.72
CA ALA A 298 -12.86 -24.04 -14.42
C ALA A 298 -11.86 -22.86 -14.43
N ALA A 299 -12.14 -21.84 -13.63
CA ALA A 299 -11.22 -20.74 -13.34
C ALA A 299 -10.38 -21.04 -12.08
N ALA A 300 -9.08 -21.31 -12.25
CA ALA A 300 -8.17 -21.66 -11.16
C ALA A 300 -7.25 -20.50 -10.77
N ASP A 301 -7.39 -19.95 -9.57
CA ASP A 301 -6.48 -18.91 -9.05
C ASP A 301 -5.19 -19.52 -8.48
N LEU A 302 -4.19 -19.59 -9.36
CA LEU A 302 -2.83 -20.09 -9.10
C LEU A 302 -1.97 -19.09 -8.32
N GLY A 303 -2.36 -17.82 -8.32
CA GLY A 303 -1.73 -16.74 -7.55
C GLY A 303 -2.59 -16.28 -6.38
N GLY A 304 -2.69 -14.96 -6.17
CA GLY A 304 -3.60 -14.36 -5.19
C GLY A 304 -5.06 -14.77 -5.42
N SER A 305 -5.66 -15.43 -4.42
CA SER A 305 -6.98 -16.07 -4.50
C SER A 305 -8.07 -15.43 -3.62
N VAL A 306 -7.71 -14.94 -2.44
CA VAL A 306 -8.68 -14.48 -1.42
C VAL A 306 -8.74 -12.96 -1.38
N LEU A 307 -9.93 -12.38 -1.43
CA LEU A 307 -10.17 -11.01 -1.02
C LEU A 307 -10.34 -11.02 0.50
N THR A 308 -9.27 -10.67 1.22
CA THR A 308 -9.27 -10.49 2.67
C THR A 308 -9.99 -9.20 3.01
N GLY A 309 -11.12 -9.33 3.71
CA GLY A 309 -12.04 -8.23 3.97
C GLY A 309 -12.79 -7.76 2.71
N THR A 310 -13.97 -7.17 2.93
CA THR A 310 -14.88 -6.77 1.84
C THR A 310 -15.57 -5.42 2.04
N LEU A 311 -15.50 -4.83 3.24
CA LEU A 311 -16.02 -3.49 3.50
C LEU A 311 -15.02 -2.41 3.06
N GLY A 312 -13.75 -2.55 3.45
CA GLY A 312 -12.71 -1.60 3.10
C GLY A 312 -11.88 -1.94 1.85
N ASN A 313 -11.80 -3.23 1.52
CA ASN A 313 -10.94 -3.73 0.44
C ASN A 313 -11.37 -3.16 -0.94
N PRO A 314 -10.51 -2.38 -1.64
CA PRO A 314 -10.84 -1.77 -2.93
C PRO A 314 -11.15 -2.78 -4.03
N LEU A 315 -10.68 -4.02 -3.94
CA LEU A 315 -10.99 -5.07 -4.91
C LEU A 315 -12.45 -5.56 -4.79
N GLY A 316 -13.05 -5.44 -3.60
CA GLY A 316 -14.49 -5.64 -3.40
C GLY A 316 -15.32 -4.53 -4.07
N ILE A 317 -14.78 -3.31 -4.16
CA ILE A 317 -15.39 -2.21 -4.92
C ILE A 317 -15.31 -2.50 -6.43
N LEU A 318 -14.17 -2.95 -6.94
CA LEU A 318 -14.04 -3.37 -8.35
C LEU A 318 -15.01 -4.51 -8.69
N ALA A 319 -15.15 -5.51 -7.81
CA ALA A 319 -16.14 -6.58 -7.99
C ALA A 319 -17.57 -6.04 -8.08
N ARG A 320 -17.94 -5.06 -7.22
CA ARG A 320 -19.25 -4.38 -7.24
C ARG A 320 -19.46 -3.56 -8.52
N GLN A 321 -18.45 -2.81 -8.98
CA GLN A 321 -18.48 -2.05 -10.25
C GLN A 321 -18.66 -2.95 -11.48
N LEU A 322 -18.19 -4.21 -11.41
CA LEU A 322 -18.29 -5.22 -12.46
C LEU A 322 -19.49 -6.18 -12.29
N ALA A 323 -20.36 -5.93 -11.30
CA ALA A 323 -21.50 -6.78 -10.93
C ALA A 323 -21.14 -8.25 -10.68
N TYR A 324 -19.92 -8.54 -10.20
CA TYR A 324 -19.48 -9.89 -9.87
C TYR A 324 -19.86 -10.27 -8.44
N SER A 325 -20.37 -11.50 -8.30
CA SER A 325 -20.65 -12.09 -6.99
C SER A 325 -19.35 -12.43 -6.24
N LEU A 326 -19.35 -12.15 -4.93
CA LEU A 326 -18.32 -12.53 -3.98
C LEU A 326 -18.85 -13.67 -3.12
N HIS A 327 -18.21 -14.83 -3.20
CA HIS A 327 -18.57 -16.00 -2.39
C HIS A 327 -17.81 -15.95 -1.06
N LYS A 328 -18.54 -15.80 0.05
CA LYS A 328 -17.99 -15.88 1.41
C LYS A 328 -17.36 -17.26 1.63
N ILE A 329 -16.11 -17.28 2.05
CA ILE A 329 -15.45 -18.51 2.50
C ILE A 329 -16.09 -18.93 3.83
N ARG A 330 -16.65 -20.14 3.86
CA ARG A 330 -17.34 -20.71 5.04
C ARG A 330 -16.34 -21.05 6.15
N ASP A 331 -16.76 -20.87 7.41
CA ASP A 331 -15.91 -21.16 8.59
C ASP A 331 -15.63 -22.66 8.82
N LYS A 332 -16.27 -23.55 8.05
CA LYS A 332 -16.21 -25.00 8.22
C LYS A 332 -15.01 -25.55 7.43
N CYS A 333 -13.93 -25.84 8.15
CA CYS A 333 -12.73 -26.50 7.65
C CYS A 333 -12.47 -27.78 8.47
N PRO A 334 -13.05 -28.94 8.13
CA PRO A 334 -12.73 -30.19 8.81
C PRO A 334 -11.27 -30.56 8.54
N ILE A 335 -10.61 -31.18 9.51
CA ILE A 335 -9.25 -31.70 9.39
C ILE A 335 -9.32 -33.23 9.36
N TYR A 336 -8.60 -33.84 8.43
CA TYR A 336 -8.48 -35.30 8.30
C TYR A 336 -7.10 -35.78 8.78
N ARG A 337 -7.07 -36.93 9.45
CA ARG A 337 -5.84 -37.64 9.83
C ARG A 337 -5.20 -38.30 8.59
N VAL A 338 -3.97 -38.80 8.77
CA VAL A 338 -3.20 -39.52 7.73
C VAL A 338 -3.90 -40.82 7.28
N ASP A 339 -4.74 -41.42 8.13
CA ASP A 339 -5.59 -42.58 7.78
C ASP A 339 -6.90 -42.19 7.04
N GLY A 340 -7.10 -40.90 6.77
CA GLY A 340 -8.30 -40.35 6.12
C GLY A 340 -9.50 -40.12 7.05
N SER A 341 -9.43 -40.52 8.33
CA SER A 341 -10.52 -40.29 9.28
C SER A 341 -10.63 -38.82 9.72
N PRO A 342 -11.83 -38.29 9.98
CA PRO A 342 -11.99 -36.93 10.47
C PRO A 342 -11.52 -36.79 11.92
N VAL A 343 -10.78 -35.72 12.21
CA VAL A 343 -10.40 -35.33 13.58
C VAL A 343 -11.66 -34.98 14.39
N ASP A 344 -11.65 -35.30 15.69
CA ASP A 344 -12.73 -34.91 16.62
C ASP A 344 -12.81 -33.36 16.72
N PRO A 345 -13.97 -32.73 16.42
CA PRO A 345 -14.14 -31.29 16.58
C PRO A 345 -13.88 -30.74 17.99
N ILE A 346 -13.99 -31.58 19.04
CA ILE A 346 -13.61 -31.19 20.41
C ILE A 346 -12.10 -31.10 20.55
N LEU A 347 -11.35 -32.04 19.96
CA LEU A 347 -9.89 -32.05 19.95
C LEU A 347 -9.30 -30.94 19.06
N ASP A 348 -9.83 -30.76 17.86
CA ASP A 348 -9.51 -29.63 16.97
C ASP A 348 -9.68 -28.29 17.71
N SER A 349 -10.85 -28.06 18.31
CA SER A 349 -11.11 -26.88 19.15
C SER A 349 -10.16 -26.76 20.35
N LYS A 350 -9.80 -27.87 21.02
CA LYS A 350 -8.84 -27.88 22.14
C LYS A 350 -7.46 -27.41 21.66
N VAL A 351 -6.97 -27.95 20.55
CA VAL A 351 -5.63 -27.62 20.03
C VAL A 351 -5.60 -26.24 19.39
N GLU A 352 -6.64 -25.80 18.65
CA GLU A 352 -6.76 -24.42 18.16
C GLU A 352 -6.67 -23.43 19.33
N ASN A 353 -7.39 -23.67 20.43
CA ASN A 353 -7.34 -22.82 21.62
C ASN A 353 -5.97 -22.86 22.33
N ALA A 354 -5.24 -23.96 22.26
CA ALA A 354 -3.89 -24.08 22.83
C ALA A 354 -2.82 -23.39 21.95
N PHE A 355 -2.87 -23.60 20.63
CA PHE A 355 -2.06 -22.89 19.63
C PHE A 355 -2.29 -21.38 19.70
N ASN A 356 -3.55 -20.95 19.80
CA ASN A 356 -3.89 -19.57 20.08
C ASN A 356 -3.16 -19.11 21.36
N LYS A 357 -3.35 -19.76 22.52
CA LYS A 357 -2.64 -19.39 23.77
C LYS A 357 -1.12 -19.31 23.63
N LEU A 358 -0.49 -20.17 22.83
CA LEU A 358 0.94 -20.15 22.53
C LEU A 358 1.40 -18.81 21.92
N LEU A 359 0.63 -18.27 20.97
CA LEU A 359 0.89 -16.97 20.37
C LEU A 359 0.66 -15.77 21.34
N ASP A 360 -0.11 -15.91 22.43
CA ASP A 360 -0.18 -14.89 23.49
C ASP A 360 1.10 -14.91 24.33
N LYS A 361 1.63 -16.11 24.64
CA LYS A 361 2.93 -16.25 25.31
C LYS A 361 4.02 -15.60 24.46
N ALA A 362 4.02 -15.80 23.13
CA ALA A 362 4.94 -15.13 22.21
C ALA A 362 4.77 -13.59 22.20
N SER A 363 3.53 -13.09 22.14
CA SER A 363 3.24 -11.64 22.16
C SER A 363 3.62 -10.97 23.49
N ARG A 364 3.55 -11.70 24.62
CA ARG A 364 4.06 -11.24 25.93
C ARG A 364 5.59 -11.34 26.02
N LEU A 365 6.20 -12.39 25.46
CA LEU A 365 7.65 -12.57 25.46
C LEU A 365 8.35 -11.43 24.72
N ARG A 366 7.86 -10.99 23.55
CA ARG A 366 8.44 -9.81 22.87
C ARG A 366 8.37 -8.53 23.71
N GLN A 367 7.31 -8.36 24.51
CA GLN A 367 7.16 -7.20 25.40
C GLN A 367 8.17 -7.25 26.55
N LEU A 368 8.46 -8.44 27.09
CA LEU A 368 9.48 -8.64 28.12
C LEU A 368 10.91 -8.53 27.58
N MET A 369 11.15 -8.95 26.34
CA MET A 369 12.47 -8.91 25.69
C MET A 369 12.84 -7.54 25.11
N GLY A 370 11.86 -6.64 24.90
CA GLY A 370 12.09 -5.32 24.32
C GLY A 370 12.79 -5.39 22.96
N GLU A 371 13.84 -4.59 22.77
CA GLU A 371 14.60 -4.53 21.51
C GLU A 371 15.24 -5.88 21.12
N VAL A 372 15.59 -6.75 22.07
CA VAL A 372 16.19 -8.07 21.81
C VAL A 372 15.24 -9.00 21.04
N SER A 373 13.92 -8.73 21.07
CA SER A 373 12.95 -9.50 20.28
C SER A 373 13.07 -9.33 18.76
N GLN A 374 13.83 -8.33 18.28
CA GLN A 374 14.06 -8.09 16.86
C GLN A 374 15.04 -9.10 16.23
N ASP A 375 15.98 -9.62 17.03
CA ASP A 375 16.99 -10.62 16.63
C ASP A 375 16.51 -12.07 16.83
N VAL A 376 15.29 -12.26 17.36
CA VAL A 376 14.72 -13.57 17.68
C VAL A 376 13.63 -13.95 16.68
N SER A 377 13.61 -15.21 16.24
CA SER A 377 12.55 -15.72 15.37
C SER A 377 11.31 -16.16 16.15
N LEU A 378 10.15 -16.01 15.51
CA LEU A 378 8.89 -16.52 16.05
C LEU A 378 8.96 -18.04 16.30
N GLY A 379 9.60 -18.79 15.40
CA GLY A 379 9.87 -20.22 15.57
C GLY A 379 10.58 -20.53 16.88
N ALA A 380 11.74 -19.90 17.13
CA ALA A 380 12.52 -20.15 18.35
C ALA A 380 11.72 -19.89 19.64
N ALA A 381 10.83 -18.88 19.65
CA ALA A 381 9.93 -18.64 20.79
C ALA A 381 8.88 -19.76 20.95
N LEU A 382 8.25 -20.19 19.85
CA LEU A 382 7.25 -21.26 19.84
C LEU A 382 7.86 -22.61 20.25
N ASP A 383 9.05 -22.93 19.73
CA ASP A 383 9.81 -24.13 20.06
C ASP A 383 10.19 -24.17 21.55
N THR A 384 10.64 -23.03 22.10
CA THR A 384 10.95 -22.87 23.54
C THR A 384 9.71 -23.15 24.40
N PHE A 385 8.54 -22.60 24.04
CA PHE A 385 7.30 -22.89 24.77
C PHE A 385 6.85 -24.35 24.63
N SER A 386 7.10 -24.99 23.47
CA SER A 386 6.77 -26.40 23.27
C SER A 386 7.63 -27.31 24.15
N GLN A 387 8.91 -27.00 24.33
CA GLN A 387 9.82 -27.72 25.23
C GLN A 387 9.40 -27.55 26.70
N LEU A 388 9.05 -26.32 27.11
CA LEU A 388 8.55 -25.99 28.46
C LEU A 388 7.13 -26.53 28.77
N CYS A 389 6.48 -27.24 27.85
CA CYS A 389 5.14 -27.80 28.02
C CYS A 389 5.08 -29.34 27.83
N GLY A 390 6.22 -30.03 27.85
CA GLY A 390 6.26 -31.49 28.03
C GLY A 390 5.70 -31.89 29.41
N GLU A 391 5.17 -33.09 29.62
CA GLU A 391 5.34 -34.33 28.82
C GLU A 391 4.01 -34.93 28.29
N SER A 392 2.86 -34.25 28.50
CA SER A 392 1.51 -34.86 28.44
C SER A 392 0.69 -34.62 27.16
N VAL A 393 1.34 -34.31 26.04
CA VAL A 393 0.69 -34.02 24.74
C VAL A 393 0.70 -35.26 23.83
N SER A 394 -0.45 -35.66 23.28
CA SER A 394 -0.55 -36.83 22.38
C SER A 394 0.07 -36.57 21.01
N ASP A 395 0.40 -37.63 20.25
CA ASP A 395 0.93 -37.48 18.89
C ASP A 395 -0.10 -36.89 17.91
N GLU A 396 -1.40 -37.15 18.13
CA GLU A 396 -2.47 -36.49 17.39
C GLU A 396 -2.53 -34.99 17.67
N GLU A 397 -2.35 -34.58 18.94
CA GLU A 397 -2.26 -33.17 19.31
C GLU A 397 -1.03 -32.49 18.71
N LYS A 398 0.14 -33.16 18.72
CA LYS A 398 1.37 -32.66 18.05
C LYS A 398 1.14 -32.44 16.55
N ASN A 399 0.44 -33.37 15.89
CA ASN A 399 0.15 -33.26 14.46
C ASN A 399 -0.84 -32.13 14.15
N LEU A 400 -1.83 -31.89 15.03
CA LEU A 400 -2.71 -30.71 14.96
C LEU A 400 -1.94 -29.39 15.21
N PHE A 401 -1.02 -29.34 16.17
CA PHE A 401 -0.12 -28.19 16.35
C PHE A 401 0.72 -27.94 15.09
N ASN A 402 1.28 -28.99 14.49
CA ASN A 402 2.01 -28.90 13.22
C ASN A 402 1.14 -28.38 12.07
N TRP A 403 -0.13 -28.77 12.00
CA TRP A 403 -1.09 -28.22 11.03
C TRP A 403 -1.34 -26.72 11.24
N HIS A 404 -1.50 -26.27 12.50
CA HIS A 404 -1.63 -24.84 12.78
C HIS A 404 -0.33 -24.06 12.50
N PHE A 405 0.85 -24.63 12.77
CA PHE A 405 2.14 -24.06 12.36
C PHE A 405 2.23 -23.95 10.83
N ALA A 406 1.86 -24.98 10.08
CA ALA A 406 1.80 -24.96 8.63
C ALA A 406 0.84 -23.88 8.09
N ASN A 407 -0.30 -23.68 8.75
CA ASN A 407 -1.26 -22.63 8.41
C ASN A 407 -0.71 -21.21 8.68
N LEU A 408 0.12 -21.05 9.72
CA LEU A 408 0.83 -19.80 10.00
C LEU A 408 1.98 -19.55 9.00
N GLU A 409 2.70 -20.60 8.60
CA GLU A 409 3.69 -20.55 7.51
C GLU A 409 3.05 -20.25 6.16
N TYR A 410 1.83 -20.74 5.90
CA TYR A 410 1.01 -20.36 4.75
C TYR A 410 0.66 -18.87 4.78
N ALA A 411 0.10 -18.37 5.89
CA ALA A 411 -0.31 -16.98 6.02
C ALA A 411 0.84 -15.99 5.73
N ASN A 412 2.05 -16.33 6.16
CA ASN A 412 3.26 -15.53 5.95
C ASN A 412 4.07 -15.91 4.69
N ALA A 413 3.76 -17.03 4.03
CA ALA A 413 4.62 -17.74 3.07
C ALA A 413 6.08 -17.94 3.55
N GLY A 414 6.32 -17.96 4.86
CA GLY A 414 7.66 -17.90 5.45
C GLY A 414 7.83 -18.91 6.57
N LEU A 415 9.05 -19.45 6.70
CA LEU A 415 9.41 -20.37 7.77
C LEU A 415 9.33 -19.66 9.12
N LEU A 416 8.72 -20.27 10.14
CA LEU A 416 8.62 -19.63 11.47
C LEU A 416 10.00 -19.29 12.04
N SER A 417 11.01 -20.12 11.75
CA SER A 417 12.43 -19.93 12.10
C SER A 417 13.07 -18.67 11.50
N LYS A 418 12.42 -17.99 10.54
CA LYS A 418 12.91 -16.76 9.87
C LYS A 418 12.01 -15.53 10.09
N LEU A 419 10.78 -15.68 10.57
CA LEU A 419 9.87 -14.57 10.86
C LEU A 419 10.28 -13.85 12.16
N SER A 420 10.24 -12.51 12.17
CA SER A 420 10.57 -11.69 13.34
C SER A 420 9.58 -11.88 14.48
N LEU A 421 10.05 -12.29 15.67
CA LEU A 421 9.21 -12.36 16.88
C LEU A 421 8.60 -10.98 17.23
N ALA A 422 9.36 -9.90 17.02
CA ALA A 422 8.91 -8.54 17.28
C ALA A 422 7.74 -8.10 16.36
N PHE A 423 7.83 -8.41 15.06
CA PHE A 423 7.11 -7.66 14.01
C PHE A 423 6.35 -8.50 12.97
N TRP A 424 6.28 -9.83 13.08
CA TRP A 424 5.59 -10.68 12.08
C TRP A 424 4.10 -10.35 11.88
N ASP A 425 3.43 -9.81 12.90
CA ASP A 425 1.99 -9.47 12.95
C ASP A 425 1.75 -7.95 12.86
N GLN A 426 2.71 -7.16 12.38
CA GLN A 426 2.62 -5.69 12.40
C GLN A 426 1.50 -5.11 11.51
N ASP A 427 0.93 -5.87 10.58
CA ASP A 427 -0.23 -5.49 9.76
C ASP A 427 -1.60 -5.80 10.39
N ASP A 428 -1.67 -6.68 11.40
CA ASP A 428 -2.94 -7.07 12.04
C ASP A 428 -3.79 -5.89 12.59
N PRO A 429 -3.23 -4.75 13.07
CA PRO A 429 -4.03 -3.58 13.45
C PRO A 429 -4.80 -2.92 12.29
N TYR A 430 -4.43 -3.20 11.05
CA TYR A 430 -5.00 -2.60 9.84
C TYR A 430 -5.95 -3.54 9.07
N ASP A 431 -6.18 -4.77 9.55
CA ASP A 431 -6.95 -5.80 8.82
C ASP A 431 -8.33 -5.31 8.35
N MET A 432 -8.66 -5.67 7.11
CA MET A 432 -9.80 -5.12 6.38
C MET A 432 -11.11 -5.75 6.85
N GLY A 433 -12.02 -4.91 7.39
CA GLY A 433 -13.32 -5.38 7.88
C GLY A 433 -14.18 -6.06 6.80
N GLY A 434 -15.05 -6.97 7.26
CA GLY A 434 -15.95 -7.77 6.42
C GLY A 434 -15.44 -9.19 6.19
N ASP A 435 -16.25 -9.99 5.49
CA ASP A 435 -15.94 -11.38 5.23
C ASP A 435 -14.78 -11.55 4.24
N HIS A 436 -14.03 -12.65 4.39
CA HIS A 436 -13.07 -13.12 3.40
C HIS A 436 -13.81 -13.85 2.27
N CYS A 437 -13.53 -13.50 1.02
CA CYS A 437 -14.27 -14.01 -0.14
C CYS A 437 -13.39 -14.53 -1.27
N PHE A 438 -13.91 -15.50 -2.03
CA PHE A 438 -13.48 -15.79 -3.39
C PHE A 438 -14.29 -14.96 -4.41
N LEU A 439 -13.69 -14.62 -5.54
CA LEU A 439 -14.40 -14.00 -6.67
C LEU A 439 -14.89 -15.09 -7.64
N SER A 440 -16.20 -15.13 -7.92
CA SER A 440 -16.74 -16.13 -8.85
C SER A 440 -16.21 -15.92 -10.27
N GLY A 441 -15.55 -16.95 -10.80
CA GLY A 441 -14.83 -16.94 -12.07
C GLY A 441 -13.39 -16.41 -12.02
N GLY A 442 -12.82 -16.20 -10.83
CA GLY A 442 -11.39 -15.96 -10.59
C GLY A 442 -10.91 -14.49 -10.70
N ASN A 443 -9.90 -14.14 -9.91
CA ASN A 443 -9.41 -12.76 -9.72
C ASN A 443 -8.81 -12.11 -10.99
N GLY A 444 -8.46 -12.91 -11.99
CA GLY A 444 -8.05 -12.47 -13.33
C GLY A 444 -9.13 -11.68 -14.06
N ARG A 445 -10.40 -11.78 -13.66
CA ARG A 445 -11.48 -10.88 -14.13
C ARG A 445 -11.23 -9.43 -13.73
N LEU A 446 -10.73 -9.17 -12.51
CA LEU A 446 -10.35 -7.83 -12.06
C LEU A 446 -9.15 -7.31 -12.84
N VAL A 447 -8.16 -8.18 -13.09
CA VAL A 447 -6.99 -7.86 -13.93
C VAL A 447 -7.43 -7.44 -15.33
N HIS A 448 -8.30 -8.22 -15.98
CA HIS A 448 -8.81 -7.93 -17.32
C HIS A 448 -9.50 -6.55 -17.38
N ALA A 449 -10.42 -6.27 -16.45
CA ALA A 449 -11.10 -4.96 -16.38
C ALA A 449 -10.13 -3.79 -16.13
N LEU A 450 -9.04 -4.02 -15.38
CA LEU A 450 -8.01 -3.01 -15.17
C LEU A 450 -7.10 -2.79 -16.40
N THR A 451 -6.82 -3.84 -17.19
CA THR A 451 -6.03 -3.73 -18.43
C THR A 451 -6.74 -2.97 -19.57
N GLU A 452 -8.06 -2.79 -19.48
CA GLU A 452 -8.86 -2.15 -20.53
C GLU A 452 -8.36 -0.73 -20.86
N ASN A 453 -8.00 -0.53 -22.12
CA ASN A 453 -7.39 0.68 -22.71
C ASN A 453 -6.01 1.08 -22.14
N VAL A 454 -5.36 0.26 -21.31
CA VAL A 454 -4.02 0.55 -20.79
C VAL A 454 -2.95 0.16 -21.83
N PRO A 455 -1.99 1.06 -22.17
CA PRO A 455 -0.94 0.77 -23.15
C PRO A 455 0.15 -0.15 -22.57
N ILE A 456 -0.08 -1.46 -22.63
CA ILE A 456 0.81 -2.51 -22.11
C ILE A 456 1.62 -3.15 -23.24
N MET A 457 2.94 -3.16 -23.09
CA MET A 457 3.88 -3.88 -23.94
C MET A 457 4.34 -5.14 -23.21
N TYR A 458 3.81 -6.29 -23.64
CA TYR A 458 4.19 -7.61 -23.14
C TYR A 458 5.55 -8.07 -23.66
N GLU A 459 6.13 -9.04 -22.97
CA GLU A 459 7.44 -9.65 -23.28
C GLU A 459 8.58 -8.60 -23.33
N LYS A 460 8.51 -7.64 -22.40
CA LYS A 460 9.51 -6.57 -22.17
C LYS A 460 10.18 -6.72 -20.82
N THR A 461 11.04 -7.71 -20.69
CA THR A 461 11.93 -7.89 -19.53
C THR A 461 12.89 -6.71 -19.42
N VAL A 462 12.63 -5.81 -18.46
CA VAL A 462 13.53 -4.71 -18.13
C VAL A 462 14.81 -5.26 -17.48
N THR A 463 15.97 -4.76 -17.90
CA THR A 463 17.29 -5.15 -17.39
C THR A 463 18.09 -3.96 -16.84
N SER A 464 17.73 -2.72 -17.19
CA SER A 464 18.34 -1.53 -16.59
C SER A 464 17.38 -0.33 -16.56
N ILE A 465 17.50 0.47 -15.50
CA ILE A 465 16.76 1.71 -15.30
C ILE A 465 17.78 2.82 -15.02
N ARG A 466 17.92 3.77 -15.95
CA ARG A 466 18.74 4.98 -15.77
C ARG A 466 17.84 6.16 -15.40
N TYR A 467 18.25 6.99 -14.44
CA TYR A 467 17.46 8.14 -13.98
C TYR A 467 18.34 9.33 -13.60
N GLY A 468 17.86 10.56 -13.81
CA GLY A 468 18.61 11.77 -13.49
C GLY A 468 17.83 13.08 -13.71
N SER A 469 18.55 14.19 -13.75
CA SER A 469 17.98 15.53 -14.01
C SER A 469 17.12 15.57 -15.28
N ASP A 470 17.52 14.82 -16.30
CA ASP A 470 17.01 14.97 -17.66
C ASP A 470 15.83 14.03 -17.96
N GLY A 471 15.47 13.15 -17.02
CA GLY A 471 14.39 12.17 -17.16
C GLY A 471 14.85 10.75 -16.77
N VAL A 472 14.31 9.76 -17.48
CA VAL A 472 14.58 8.33 -17.27
C VAL A 472 14.75 7.59 -18.61
N GLN A 473 15.61 6.57 -18.61
CA GLN A 473 15.77 5.63 -19.72
C GLN A 473 15.68 4.19 -19.20
N VAL A 474 14.66 3.45 -19.62
CA VAL A 474 14.42 2.05 -19.24
C VAL A 474 14.83 1.15 -20.40
N THR A 475 15.72 0.19 -20.14
CA THR A 475 16.23 -0.76 -21.16
C THR A 475 15.56 -2.11 -20.96
N ALA A 476 14.91 -2.63 -22.01
CA ALA A 476 14.28 -3.95 -22.03
C ALA A 476 14.67 -4.71 -23.30
N GLY A 477 15.49 -5.77 -23.14
CA GLY A 477 16.20 -6.38 -24.26
C GLY A 477 17.00 -5.32 -25.05
N ASN A 478 16.84 -5.32 -26.37
CA ASN A 478 17.51 -4.37 -27.28
C ASN A 478 16.76 -3.04 -27.45
N GLN A 479 15.69 -2.78 -26.66
CA GLN A 479 14.88 -1.57 -26.76
C GLN A 479 15.13 -0.63 -25.57
N VAL A 480 15.19 0.67 -25.84
CA VAL A 480 15.26 1.72 -24.81
C VAL A 480 13.97 2.55 -24.88
N PHE A 481 13.36 2.77 -23.72
CA PHE A 481 12.16 3.57 -23.53
C PHE A 481 12.51 4.80 -22.71
N GLU A 482 12.10 5.99 -23.17
CA GLU A 482 12.43 7.26 -22.52
C GLU A 482 11.18 7.90 -21.90
N GLY A 483 11.36 8.56 -20.75
CA GLY A 483 10.27 9.22 -20.03
C GLY A 483 10.74 10.33 -19.10
N GLU A 484 9.80 11.05 -18.51
CA GLU A 484 10.10 11.99 -17.42
C GLU A 484 10.23 11.28 -16.07
N MET A 485 9.47 10.20 -15.86
CA MET A 485 9.46 9.43 -14.62
C MET A 485 9.26 7.93 -14.91
N VAL A 486 9.73 7.10 -13.99
CA VAL A 486 9.50 5.65 -13.99
C VAL A 486 8.90 5.19 -12.66
N LEU A 487 7.90 4.32 -12.73
CA LEU A 487 7.38 3.58 -11.58
C LEU A 487 7.82 2.12 -11.68
N CYS A 488 8.59 1.67 -10.71
CA CYS A 488 9.01 0.28 -10.59
C CYS A 488 8.00 -0.50 -9.73
N THR A 489 7.37 -1.55 -10.28
CA THR A 489 6.47 -2.43 -9.52
C THR A 489 6.87 -3.91 -9.61
N VAL A 490 8.17 -4.19 -9.76
CA VAL A 490 8.69 -5.56 -9.78
C VAL A 490 8.66 -6.18 -8.37
N PRO A 491 8.44 -7.49 -8.22
CA PRO A 491 8.43 -8.14 -6.90
C PRO A 491 9.76 -8.01 -6.15
N LEU A 492 9.70 -8.05 -4.81
CA LEU A 492 10.89 -7.96 -3.95
C LEU A 492 11.93 -9.05 -4.25
N GLY A 493 11.52 -10.27 -4.62
CA GLY A 493 12.46 -11.31 -5.09
C GLY A 493 13.27 -10.89 -6.33
N VAL A 494 12.65 -10.17 -7.26
CA VAL A 494 13.34 -9.61 -8.45
C VAL A 494 14.32 -8.51 -8.02
N LEU A 495 13.95 -7.62 -7.08
CA LEU A 495 14.89 -6.63 -6.53
C LEU A 495 16.08 -7.29 -5.81
N LYS A 496 15.82 -8.30 -4.97
CA LYS A 496 16.84 -9.09 -4.26
C LYS A 496 17.83 -9.79 -5.20
N SER A 497 17.39 -10.19 -6.40
CA SER A 497 18.24 -10.86 -7.39
C SER A 497 19.28 -9.96 -8.07
N GLY A 498 19.14 -8.63 -7.98
CA GLY A 498 20.01 -7.68 -8.70
C GLY A 498 19.86 -7.70 -10.23
N SER A 499 18.87 -8.41 -10.78
CA SER A 499 18.67 -8.58 -12.23
C SER A 499 18.32 -7.30 -13.00
N ILE A 500 17.97 -6.21 -12.30
CA ILE A 500 17.74 -4.89 -12.89
C ILE A 500 18.84 -3.93 -12.42
N LYS A 501 19.66 -3.45 -13.36
CA LYS A 501 20.73 -2.48 -13.08
C LYS A 501 20.19 -1.06 -13.02
N PHE A 502 20.12 -0.51 -11.82
CA PHE A 502 19.86 0.92 -11.57
C PHE A 502 21.12 1.77 -11.87
N VAL A 503 20.94 2.93 -12.52
CA VAL A 503 22.03 3.90 -12.75
C VAL A 503 21.51 5.34 -12.53
N PRO A 504 22.00 6.09 -11.53
CA PRO A 504 22.93 5.67 -10.48
C PRO A 504 22.37 4.51 -9.63
N GLU A 505 23.21 3.93 -8.78
CA GLU A 505 22.79 2.89 -7.85
C GLU A 505 21.75 3.41 -6.84
N LEU A 506 20.93 2.51 -6.29
CA LEU A 506 19.93 2.87 -5.29
C LEU A 506 20.61 3.31 -3.98
N PRO A 507 20.00 4.23 -3.19
CA PRO A 507 20.54 4.61 -1.90
C PRO A 507 20.73 3.41 -0.97
N GLN A 508 21.85 3.37 -0.24
CA GLN A 508 22.23 2.22 0.61
C GLN A 508 21.09 1.77 1.56
N ARG A 509 20.38 2.71 2.20
CA ARG A 509 19.23 2.42 3.08
C ARG A 509 18.15 1.58 2.38
N LYS A 510 17.89 1.82 1.08
CA LYS A 510 16.94 1.04 0.27
C LYS A 510 17.52 -0.32 -0.13
N LEU A 511 18.81 -0.41 -0.45
CA LEU A 511 19.49 -1.70 -0.67
C LEU A 511 19.46 -2.58 0.59
N ASP A 512 19.67 -1.98 1.77
CA ASP A 512 19.61 -2.68 3.05
C ASP A 512 18.20 -3.15 3.36
N GLY A 513 17.16 -2.35 3.08
CA GLY A 513 15.75 -2.76 3.20
C GLY A 513 15.37 -3.89 2.24
N ILE A 514 15.82 -3.81 0.96
CA ILE A 514 15.70 -4.91 -0.01
C ILE A 514 16.37 -6.18 0.52
N LYS A 515 17.50 -6.07 1.22
CA LYS A 515 18.20 -7.21 1.83
C LYS A 515 17.46 -7.77 3.04
N ARG A 516 17.04 -6.91 3.99
CA ARG A 516 16.39 -7.27 5.27
C ARG A 516 15.03 -7.96 5.10
N LEU A 517 14.10 -7.36 4.36
CA LEU A 517 12.74 -7.89 4.24
C LEU A 517 12.73 -9.35 3.79
N GLY A 518 11.88 -10.18 4.40
CA GLY A 518 11.69 -11.55 3.95
C GLY A 518 10.92 -11.59 2.63
N PHE A 519 11.19 -12.62 1.81
CA PHE A 519 10.38 -12.90 0.63
C PHE A 519 10.13 -14.42 0.57
N GLY A 520 8.87 -14.79 0.70
CA GLY A 520 8.42 -16.14 1.01
C GLY A 520 8.21 -17.06 -0.18
N CYS A 521 8.02 -18.34 0.06
CA CYS A 521 7.60 -19.33 -0.94
C CYS A 521 6.27 -19.96 -0.54
N LEU A 522 5.33 -19.99 -1.49
CA LEU A 522 4.05 -20.68 -1.36
C LEU A 522 3.64 -21.21 -2.72
N ASN A 523 3.16 -22.44 -2.78
CA ASN A 523 2.74 -23.07 -4.02
C ASN A 523 1.36 -23.74 -3.93
N LYS A 524 0.82 -24.10 -5.09
CA LYS A 524 -0.51 -24.67 -5.30
C LYS A 524 -0.47 -25.83 -6.30
N VAL A 525 -1.33 -26.82 -6.09
CA VAL A 525 -1.66 -27.87 -7.06
C VAL A 525 -3.15 -27.77 -7.39
N ALA A 526 -3.48 -27.18 -8.53
CA ALA A 526 -4.85 -27.08 -9.02
C ALA A 526 -5.22 -28.32 -9.86
N MET A 527 -6.39 -28.89 -9.63
CA MET A 527 -6.85 -30.16 -10.23
C MET A 527 -8.31 -30.05 -10.67
N LEU A 528 -8.55 -30.17 -11.98
CA LEU A 528 -9.90 -30.24 -12.57
C LEU A 528 -10.32 -31.71 -12.68
N PHE A 529 -11.47 -32.08 -12.11
CA PHE A 529 -11.99 -33.46 -12.10
C PHE A 529 -13.22 -33.64 -13.02
N PRO A 530 -13.70 -34.87 -13.27
CA PRO A 530 -14.95 -35.08 -14.02
C PRO A 530 -16.21 -34.61 -13.28
N HIS A 531 -16.22 -34.72 -11.95
CA HIS A 531 -17.31 -34.34 -11.06
C HIS A 531 -16.76 -33.95 -9.69
N VAL A 532 -17.60 -33.33 -8.85
CA VAL A 532 -17.29 -33.02 -7.45
C VAL A 532 -17.53 -34.28 -6.62
N PHE A 533 -16.49 -34.83 -5.99
CA PHE A 533 -16.61 -35.98 -5.08
C PHE A 533 -16.46 -35.59 -3.60
N TRP A 534 -15.88 -34.42 -3.32
CA TRP A 534 -15.61 -33.90 -1.97
C TRP A 534 -16.78 -33.09 -1.35
N GLY A 535 -17.97 -33.12 -1.97
CA GLY A 535 -19.12 -32.32 -1.57
C GLY A 535 -19.06 -30.83 -1.98
N THR A 536 -20.16 -30.11 -1.77
CA THR A 536 -20.29 -28.66 -2.07
C THR A 536 -20.59 -27.82 -0.83
N ASP A 537 -20.73 -28.44 0.34
CA ASP A 537 -20.93 -27.78 1.65
C ASP A 537 -19.62 -27.22 2.24
N LEU A 538 -18.47 -27.66 1.72
CA LEU A 538 -17.12 -27.22 2.08
C LEU A 538 -16.53 -26.25 1.06
N ASP A 539 -15.88 -25.19 1.56
CA ASP A 539 -14.91 -24.36 0.80
C ASP A 539 -13.46 -24.78 1.09
N THR A 540 -13.21 -25.35 2.27
CA THR A 540 -11.87 -25.71 2.75
C THR A 540 -11.88 -27.01 3.54
N PHE A 541 -10.78 -27.76 3.52
CA PHE A 541 -10.50 -28.84 4.46
C PHE A 541 -9.00 -29.06 4.64
N GLY A 542 -8.59 -29.52 5.83
CA GLY A 542 -7.20 -29.79 6.19
C GLY A 542 -6.84 -31.27 6.16
N HIS A 543 -5.55 -31.56 6.05
CA HIS A 543 -4.96 -32.90 6.18
C HIS A 543 -3.73 -32.81 7.08
N LEU A 544 -3.63 -33.70 8.07
CA LEU A 544 -2.48 -33.78 8.98
C LEU A 544 -1.25 -34.39 8.30
N SER A 545 -0.08 -34.12 8.86
CA SER A 545 1.14 -34.89 8.61
C SER A 545 1.69 -35.39 9.94
N ASP A 546 2.30 -36.58 9.89
CA ASP A 546 3.05 -37.25 10.93
C ASP A 546 4.53 -36.81 10.98
N ASP A 547 5.07 -36.21 9.91
CA ASP A 547 6.40 -35.60 9.87
C ASP A 547 6.32 -34.05 10.00
N PRO A 548 6.85 -33.44 11.08
CA PRO A 548 6.96 -31.99 11.22
C PRO A 548 7.67 -31.28 10.06
N LEU A 549 8.61 -31.93 9.37
CA LEU A 549 9.34 -31.40 8.21
C LEU A 549 8.52 -31.41 6.90
N HIS A 550 7.36 -32.08 6.91
CA HIS A 550 6.40 -32.15 5.81
C HIS A 550 5.02 -31.59 6.19
N ARG A 551 4.87 -30.98 7.37
CA ARG A 551 3.64 -30.32 7.86
C ARG A 551 2.94 -29.37 6.87
N GLY A 552 3.70 -28.76 5.97
CA GLY A 552 3.20 -27.85 4.93
C GLY A 552 2.90 -28.50 3.57
N GLU A 553 3.11 -29.80 3.39
CA GLU A 553 2.87 -30.53 2.14
C GLU A 553 1.39 -30.92 2.02
N PHE A 554 0.65 -30.25 1.13
CA PHE A 554 -0.77 -30.49 0.84
C PHE A 554 -1.72 -30.39 2.05
N PHE A 555 -1.28 -29.72 3.11
CA PHE A 555 -1.95 -29.63 4.42
C PHE A 555 -3.35 -28.98 4.39
N LEU A 556 -3.66 -28.20 3.35
CA LEU A 556 -4.92 -27.45 3.22
C LEU A 556 -5.38 -27.46 1.76
N PHE A 557 -6.65 -27.81 1.57
CA PHE A 557 -7.34 -27.88 0.28
C PHE A 557 -8.42 -26.80 0.19
N TYR A 558 -8.51 -26.14 -0.96
CA TYR A 558 -9.58 -25.21 -1.32
C TYR A 558 -10.50 -25.83 -2.38
N SER A 559 -11.77 -26.02 -2.02
CA SER A 559 -12.86 -26.40 -2.91
C SER A 559 -13.30 -25.19 -3.72
N TYR A 560 -13.13 -25.26 -5.04
CA TYR A 560 -13.52 -24.20 -5.98
C TYR A 560 -14.83 -24.54 -6.73
N ALA A 561 -15.52 -25.62 -6.31
CA ALA A 561 -16.71 -26.17 -6.96
C ALA A 561 -17.86 -25.14 -7.14
N THR A 562 -18.04 -24.24 -6.19
CA THR A 562 -19.08 -23.19 -6.19
C THR A 562 -18.69 -21.93 -6.95
N VAL A 563 -17.39 -21.70 -7.20
CA VAL A 563 -16.86 -20.39 -7.65
C VAL A 563 -16.14 -20.44 -8.99
N ALA A 564 -15.53 -21.56 -9.37
CA ALA A 564 -14.73 -21.65 -10.60
C ALA A 564 -15.55 -21.96 -11.86
N GLY A 565 -16.83 -22.33 -11.72
CA GLY A 565 -17.68 -22.81 -12.81
C GLY A 565 -17.51 -24.30 -13.14
N GLY A 566 -16.73 -25.04 -12.35
CA GLY A 566 -16.51 -26.47 -12.54
C GLY A 566 -15.87 -27.16 -11.33
N PRO A 567 -15.80 -28.50 -11.36
CA PRO A 567 -15.24 -29.35 -10.29
C PRO A 567 -13.72 -29.19 -10.16
N LEU A 568 -13.30 -28.09 -9.52
CA LEU A 568 -11.91 -27.73 -9.28
C LEU A 568 -11.58 -27.83 -7.79
N LEU A 569 -10.44 -28.44 -7.48
CA LEU A 569 -9.85 -28.49 -6.15
C LEU A 569 -8.41 -27.95 -6.22
N ILE A 570 -7.96 -27.25 -5.19
CA ILE A 570 -6.59 -26.70 -5.11
C ILE A 570 -5.95 -27.13 -3.78
N ALA A 571 -4.89 -27.93 -3.81
CA ALA A 571 -4.05 -28.21 -2.63
C ALA A 571 -2.98 -27.10 -2.46
N LEU A 572 -2.68 -26.71 -1.23
CA LEU A 572 -1.66 -25.71 -0.89
C LEU A 572 -0.36 -26.38 -0.41
N VAL A 573 0.78 -25.75 -0.71
CA VAL A 573 2.11 -26.19 -0.24
C VAL A 573 2.84 -25.00 0.38
N ALA A 574 3.14 -25.10 1.69
CA ALA A 574 3.67 -24.03 2.55
C ALA A 574 4.94 -24.47 3.31
N GLY A 575 5.54 -23.56 4.09
CA GLY A 575 6.68 -23.86 4.97
C GLY A 575 7.89 -24.42 4.23
N GLU A 576 8.63 -25.33 4.86
CA GLU A 576 9.80 -25.99 4.23
C GLU A 576 9.42 -26.84 3.02
N ALA A 577 8.23 -27.46 3.07
CA ALA A 577 7.69 -28.22 1.94
C ALA A 577 7.58 -27.34 0.68
N ALA A 578 7.20 -26.06 0.79
CA ALA A 578 7.12 -25.15 -0.37
C ALA A 578 8.47 -24.94 -1.08
N HIS A 579 9.60 -25.09 -0.38
CA HIS A 579 10.94 -25.02 -0.97
C HIS A 579 11.35 -26.37 -1.58
N LYS A 580 11.16 -27.49 -0.87
CA LYS A 580 11.36 -28.86 -1.41
C LYS A 580 10.54 -29.09 -2.69
N PHE A 581 9.32 -28.53 -2.71
CA PHE A 581 8.37 -28.67 -3.80
C PHE A 581 8.80 -28.00 -5.11
N GLU A 582 9.67 -26.97 -5.10
CA GLU A 582 10.10 -26.30 -6.33
C GLU A 582 10.86 -27.24 -7.29
N SER A 583 11.63 -28.20 -6.77
CA SER A 583 12.37 -29.19 -7.58
C SER A 583 11.60 -30.51 -7.82
N MET A 584 10.49 -30.74 -7.13
CA MET A 584 9.67 -31.96 -7.28
C MET A 584 9.07 -32.08 -8.70
N PRO A 585 9.03 -33.27 -9.32
CA PRO A 585 8.31 -33.46 -10.58
C PRO A 585 6.78 -33.26 -10.42
N PRO A 586 6.09 -32.60 -11.39
CA PRO A 586 4.64 -32.39 -11.30
C PRO A 586 3.79 -33.67 -11.30
N THR A 587 4.33 -34.78 -11.83
CA THR A 587 3.72 -36.12 -11.77
C THR A 587 3.61 -36.64 -10.34
N ASP A 588 4.66 -36.41 -9.56
CA ASP A 588 4.87 -37.00 -8.24
C ASP A 588 4.05 -36.20 -7.22
N ALA A 589 4.10 -34.87 -7.35
CA ALA A 589 3.20 -33.92 -6.69
C ALA A 589 1.72 -34.31 -6.83
N VAL A 590 1.26 -34.56 -8.07
CA VAL A 590 -0.12 -34.98 -8.33
C VAL A 590 -0.41 -36.38 -7.78
N THR A 591 0.59 -37.28 -7.76
CA THR A 591 0.45 -38.63 -7.20
C THR A 591 0.26 -38.58 -5.69
N HIS A 592 1.09 -37.83 -4.96
CA HIS A 592 0.97 -37.62 -3.51
C HIS A 592 -0.40 -37.01 -3.15
N VAL A 593 -0.82 -35.94 -3.84
CA VAL A 593 -2.13 -35.32 -3.60
C VAL A 593 -3.28 -36.30 -3.86
N LEU A 594 -3.19 -37.13 -4.89
CA LEU A 594 -4.21 -38.15 -5.15
C LEU A 594 -4.16 -39.32 -4.16
N GLN A 595 -3.01 -39.65 -3.57
CA GLN A 595 -2.92 -40.62 -2.47
C GLN A 595 -3.63 -40.09 -1.21
N ILE A 596 -3.39 -38.83 -0.83
CA ILE A 596 -4.10 -38.17 0.29
C ILE A 596 -5.62 -38.16 0.04
N LEU A 597 -6.06 -37.73 -1.14
CA LEU A 597 -7.49 -37.69 -1.47
C LEU A 597 -8.13 -39.08 -1.47
N ARG A 598 -7.42 -40.13 -1.93
CA ARG A 598 -7.91 -41.50 -1.82
C ARG A 598 -8.03 -41.97 -0.37
N GLY A 599 -7.01 -41.72 0.44
CA GLY A 599 -7.04 -42.02 1.88
C GLY A 599 -8.25 -41.42 2.56
N ILE A 600 -8.58 -40.16 2.27
CA ILE A 600 -9.78 -39.49 2.82
C ILE A 600 -11.08 -40.12 2.28
N TYR A 601 -11.24 -40.26 0.97
CA TYR A 601 -12.57 -40.49 0.36
C TYR A 601 -12.90 -41.95 0.02
N GLU A 602 -11.92 -42.79 -0.33
CA GLU A 602 -12.20 -44.19 -0.71
C GLU A 602 -12.69 -45.07 0.46
N PRO A 603 -12.20 -44.91 1.72
CA PRO A 603 -12.80 -45.55 2.89
C PRO A 603 -14.24 -45.12 3.20
N GLN A 604 -14.67 -43.96 2.70
CA GLN A 604 -16.07 -43.48 2.78
C GLN A 604 -16.94 -44.05 1.63
N GLY A 605 -16.41 -44.94 0.79
CA GLY A 605 -17.08 -45.48 -0.40
C GLY A 605 -17.08 -44.53 -1.61
N ILE A 606 -16.30 -43.44 -1.57
CA ILE A 606 -16.28 -42.40 -2.60
C ILE A 606 -15.01 -42.58 -3.46
N THR A 607 -15.16 -43.19 -4.63
CA THR A 607 -14.07 -43.38 -5.60
C THR A 607 -13.48 -42.05 -6.07
N VAL A 608 -12.16 -41.86 -5.97
CA VAL A 608 -11.49 -40.63 -6.42
C VAL A 608 -11.10 -40.73 -7.91
N PRO A 609 -11.78 -40.00 -8.82
CA PRO A 609 -11.46 -40.05 -10.24
C PRO A 609 -10.08 -39.44 -10.54
N LYS A 610 -9.45 -39.89 -11.63
CA LYS A 610 -8.26 -39.21 -12.16
C LYS A 610 -8.63 -37.76 -12.59
N PRO A 611 -7.79 -36.76 -12.32
CA PRO A 611 -8.02 -35.40 -12.79
C PRO A 611 -7.89 -35.33 -14.32
N ILE A 612 -8.75 -34.52 -14.94
CA ILE A 612 -8.74 -34.17 -16.36
C ILE A 612 -7.51 -33.33 -16.70
N GLN A 613 -7.19 -32.38 -15.83
CA GLN A 613 -6.05 -31.47 -16.00
C GLN A 613 -5.52 -31.06 -14.63
N THR A 614 -4.20 -30.95 -14.51
CA THR A 614 -3.51 -30.51 -13.29
C THR A 614 -2.54 -29.37 -13.59
N VAL A 615 -2.27 -28.53 -12.58
CA VAL A 615 -1.29 -27.45 -12.66
C VAL A 615 -0.61 -27.28 -11.30
N CYS A 616 0.70 -27.55 -11.23
CA CYS A 616 1.55 -27.19 -10.10
C CYS A 616 2.13 -25.79 -10.34
N THR A 617 2.21 -24.94 -9.30
CA THR A 617 2.93 -23.67 -9.38
C THR A 617 4.39 -23.80 -8.95
N ARG A 618 5.22 -22.87 -9.42
CA ARG A 618 6.65 -22.77 -9.14
C ARG A 618 7.03 -21.30 -8.91
N TRP A 619 6.43 -20.68 -7.89
CA TRP A 619 6.58 -19.22 -7.67
C TRP A 619 8.00 -18.83 -7.24
N GLY A 620 8.72 -19.71 -6.54
CA GLY A 620 10.13 -19.54 -6.19
C GLY A 620 11.06 -19.55 -7.41
N SER A 621 10.79 -20.43 -8.38
CA SER A 621 11.57 -20.56 -9.62
C SER A 621 11.12 -19.64 -10.77
N ASP A 622 9.99 -18.92 -10.63
CA ASP A 622 9.49 -18.01 -11.66
C ASP A 622 10.37 -16.75 -11.75
N PRO A 623 11.08 -16.49 -12.88
CA PRO A 623 12.06 -15.43 -12.98
C PRO A 623 11.48 -14.00 -12.88
N PHE A 624 10.16 -13.85 -12.99
CA PHE A 624 9.47 -12.56 -12.83
C PHE A 624 8.89 -12.37 -11.42
N CYS A 625 9.15 -13.29 -10.49
CA CYS A 625 8.71 -13.19 -9.10
C CYS A 625 9.80 -13.58 -8.09
N LEU A 626 10.46 -14.74 -8.28
CA LEU A 626 11.47 -15.30 -7.39
C LEU A 626 10.97 -15.46 -5.94
N GLY A 627 9.74 -15.97 -5.81
CA GLY A 627 8.98 -16.12 -4.57
C GLY A 627 7.52 -15.68 -4.71
N SER A 628 6.79 -15.70 -3.60
CA SER A 628 5.35 -15.48 -3.52
C SER A 628 5.00 -14.07 -3.05
N TYR A 629 5.30 -13.71 -1.80
CA TYR A 629 5.08 -12.38 -1.22
C TYR A 629 6.05 -12.08 -0.08
N SER A 630 6.14 -10.81 0.35
CA SER A 630 7.03 -10.41 1.44
C SER A 630 6.51 -10.81 2.82
N ASN A 631 7.42 -10.89 3.78
CA ASN A 631 7.11 -11.01 5.22
C ASN A 631 8.19 -10.32 6.06
N VAL A 632 7.92 -10.07 7.34
CA VAL A 632 8.90 -9.43 8.23
C VAL A 632 9.84 -10.49 8.79
N ALA A 633 11.03 -10.58 8.21
CA ALA A 633 12.08 -11.47 8.67
C ALA A 633 12.77 -10.94 9.95
N VAL A 634 13.47 -11.81 10.67
CA VAL A 634 14.35 -11.42 11.78
C VAL A 634 15.31 -10.30 11.35
N GLY A 635 15.46 -9.27 12.19
CA GLY A 635 16.25 -8.07 11.89
C GLY A 635 15.62 -7.09 10.89
N ALA A 636 14.42 -7.35 10.36
CA ALA A 636 13.63 -6.41 9.55
C ALA A 636 12.45 -5.83 10.37
N SER A 637 11.92 -4.69 9.94
CA SER A 637 10.76 -4.04 10.59
C SER A 637 9.69 -3.60 9.58
N GLY A 638 8.57 -3.06 10.09
CA GLY A 638 7.57 -2.37 9.26
C GLY A 638 8.14 -1.17 8.49
N ASP A 639 9.19 -0.52 9.02
CA ASP A 639 9.83 0.66 8.40
C ASP A 639 10.54 0.30 7.08
N ASP A 640 10.94 -0.96 6.88
CA ASP A 640 11.57 -1.39 5.63
C ASP A 640 10.61 -1.35 4.43
N TYR A 641 9.29 -1.48 4.65
CA TYR A 641 8.28 -1.28 3.61
C TYR A 641 8.19 0.18 3.17
N ASP A 642 8.26 1.09 4.14
CA ASP A 642 8.22 2.54 3.91
C ASP A 642 9.51 2.98 3.20
N ILE A 643 10.66 2.48 3.66
CA ILE A 643 11.97 2.61 2.97
C ILE A 643 11.90 2.08 1.54
N LEU A 644 11.19 0.98 1.27
CA LEU A 644 11.07 0.47 -0.10
C LEU A 644 10.20 1.37 -0.98
N ALA A 645 9.17 2.02 -0.42
CA ALA A 645 8.34 3.01 -1.12
C ALA A 645 9.10 4.31 -1.49
N GLU A 646 10.10 4.75 -0.71
CA GLU A 646 10.79 6.04 -0.90
C GLU A 646 11.19 6.34 -2.36
N THR A 647 10.75 7.49 -2.88
CA THR A 647 11.10 7.92 -4.25
C THR A 647 12.58 8.34 -4.33
N VAL A 648 13.21 8.20 -5.49
CA VAL A 648 14.63 8.55 -5.69
C VAL A 648 14.86 9.46 -6.90
N GLY A 649 15.93 10.26 -6.82
CA GLY A 649 16.37 11.17 -7.89
C GLY A 649 15.50 12.42 -8.11
N ASP A 650 15.10 13.13 -7.05
CA ASP A 650 14.10 14.25 -7.09
C ASP A 650 12.78 13.85 -7.77
N GLY A 651 12.25 12.69 -7.36
CA GLY A 651 11.01 12.11 -7.89
C GLY A 651 11.12 11.67 -9.36
N ARG A 652 12.18 10.94 -9.72
CA ARG A 652 12.36 10.38 -11.08
C ARG A 652 12.05 8.89 -11.13
N LEU A 653 12.40 8.14 -10.08
CA LEU A 653 12.10 6.72 -9.92
C LEU A 653 11.28 6.50 -8.63
N PHE A 654 10.12 5.88 -8.78
CA PHE A 654 9.13 5.60 -7.74
C PHE A 654 8.95 4.08 -7.56
N PHE A 655 8.41 3.63 -6.43
CA PHE A 655 8.25 2.21 -6.11
C PHE A 655 6.85 1.89 -5.59
N ALA A 656 6.16 0.94 -6.24
CA ALA A 656 4.87 0.40 -5.80
C ALA A 656 4.87 -1.14 -5.81
N GLY A 657 3.87 -1.75 -5.19
CA GLY A 657 3.75 -3.20 -4.99
C GLY A 657 3.51 -3.54 -3.52
N GLU A 658 3.12 -4.78 -3.23
CA GLU A 658 2.84 -5.22 -1.85
C GLU A 658 4.04 -5.06 -0.90
N ALA A 659 5.26 -5.26 -1.38
CA ALA A 659 6.48 -4.97 -0.63
C ALA A 659 6.76 -3.47 -0.35
N THR A 660 5.86 -2.55 -0.74
CA THR A 660 6.01 -1.09 -0.54
C THR A 660 4.89 -0.48 0.32
N THR A 661 4.16 -1.29 1.10
CA THR A 661 3.12 -0.79 2.00
C THR A 661 3.13 -1.53 3.34
N ARG A 662 3.47 -0.80 4.40
CA ARG A 662 3.51 -1.30 5.78
C ARG A 662 2.16 -1.74 6.33
N ARG A 663 1.08 -1.03 5.97
CA ARG A 663 -0.28 -1.31 6.46
C ARG A 663 -0.90 -2.54 5.79
N TYR A 664 -0.50 -2.86 4.55
CA TYR A 664 -1.12 -3.91 3.72
C TYR A 664 -0.13 -4.81 2.96
N PRO A 665 0.98 -5.27 3.58
CA PRO A 665 2.00 -6.09 2.90
C PRO A 665 1.42 -7.42 2.43
N ALA A 666 2.13 -8.13 1.54
CA ALA A 666 1.73 -9.42 0.96
C ALA A 666 0.39 -9.48 0.17
N THR A 667 -0.48 -8.46 0.26
CA THR A 667 -1.86 -8.55 -0.25
C THR A 667 -2.06 -8.02 -1.67
N MET A 668 -3.08 -8.54 -2.34
CA MET A 668 -3.56 -8.00 -3.61
C MET A 668 -4.06 -6.55 -3.46
N HIS A 669 -4.69 -6.21 -2.33
CA HIS A 669 -5.25 -4.88 -2.09
C HIS A 669 -4.18 -3.84 -1.75
N GLY A 670 -3.16 -4.20 -0.96
CA GLY A 670 -2.01 -3.34 -0.71
C GLY A 670 -1.19 -3.05 -1.96
N ALA A 671 -1.01 -4.04 -2.84
CA ALA A 671 -0.47 -3.81 -4.17
C ALA A 671 -1.30 -2.78 -4.96
N PHE A 672 -2.63 -2.93 -5.01
CA PHE A 672 -3.52 -1.97 -5.69
C PHE A 672 -3.42 -0.55 -5.09
N LEU A 673 -3.49 -0.42 -3.76
CA LEU A 673 -3.41 0.87 -3.04
C LEU A 673 -2.06 1.58 -3.25
N SER A 674 -0.94 0.84 -3.18
CA SER A 674 0.39 1.42 -3.46
C SER A 674 0.50 1.99 -4.88
N GLY A 675 -0.23 1.44 -5.85
CA GLY A 675 -0.31 1.99 -7.20
C GLY A 675 -1.06 3.32 -7.29
N LEU A 676 -2.14 3.49 -6.52
CA LEU A 676 -2.86 4.76 -6.42
C LEU A 676 -2.01 5.83 -5.72
N ARG A 677 -1.36 5.47 -4.61
CA ARG A 677 -0.42 6.32 -3.86
C ARG A 677 0.70 6.84 -4.77
N GLU A 678 1.40 5.96 -5.49
CA GLU A 678 2.49 6.44 -6.37
C GLU A 678 1.98 7.27 -7.55
N ALA A 679 0.78 7.02 -8.08
CA ALA A 679 0.20 7.89 -9.09
C ALA A 679 -0.09 9.31 -8.57
N ALA A 680 -0.52 9.45 -7.31
CA ALA A 680 -0.67 10.74 -6.64
C ALA A 680 0.68 11.41 -6.40
N ASN A 681 1.67 10.68 -5.86
CA ASN A 681 3.05 11.16 -5.67
C ASN A 681 3.66 11.67 -6.98
N MET A 682 3.58 10.89 -8.05
CA MET A 682 4.08 11.27 -9.39
C MET A 682 3.36 12.53 -9.93
N ALA A 683 2.05 12.65 -9.71
CA ALA A 683 1.30 13.85 -10.07
C ALA A 683 1.74 15.10 -9.27
N HIS A 684 2.01 14.95 -7.97
CA HIS A 684 2.58 16.00 -7.13
C HIS A 684 3.98 16.40 -7.63
N TYR A 685 4.93 15.46 -7.76
CA TYR A 685 6.30 15.74 -8.17
C TYR A 685 6.39 16.41 -9.55
N ALA A 686 5.58 15.98 -10.53
CA ALA A 686 5.50 16.63 -11.83
C ALA A 686 4.97 18.07 -11.74
N SER A 687 3.97 18.31 -10.89
CA SER A 687 3.41 19.65 -10.65
C SER A 687 4.41 20.57 -9.95
N SER A 688 5.08 20.06 -8.91
CA SER A 688 6.11 20.78 -8.16
C SER A 688 7.35 21.09 -9.01
N ARG A 689 7.80 20.19 -9.90
CA ARG A 689 8.84 20.52 -10.90
C ARG A 689 8.36 21.54 -11.93
N SER A 690 7.10 21.45 -12.39
CA SER A 690 6.51 22.44 -13.30
C SER A 690 6.42 23.84 -12.66
N LEU A 691 6.20 23.91 -11.33
CA LEU A 691 6.24 25.14 -10.55
C LEU A 691 7.68 25.68 -10.39
N LYS A 692 8.65 24.84 -9.99
CA LYS A 692 10.09 25.20 -9.98
C LYS A 692 10.51 25.83 -11.32
N PHE A 693 10.21 25.15 -12.43
CA PHE A 693 10.58 25.58 -13.78
C PHE A 693 9.83 26.85 -14.26
N LYS A 694 8.57 27.06 -13.83
CA LYS A 694 7.85 28.33 -14.05
C LYS A 694 8.49 29.49 -13.28
N ILE A 695 8.97 29.26 -12.06
CA ILE A 695 9.69 30.27 -11.25
C ILE A 695 11.08 30.56 -11.84
N GLU A 696 11.76 29.56 -12.42
CA GLU A 696 13.05 29.71 -13.10
C GLU A 696 12.93 30.39 -14.49
N ARG A 697 11.81 30.19 -15.21
CA ARG A 697 11.50 30.87 -16.49
C ARG A 697 10.89 32.26 -16.33
N CYS A 698 10.14 32.49 -15.24
CA CYS A 698 9.71 33.81 -14.80
C CYS A 698 10.44 34.20 -13.51
N PRO A 699 11.78 34.37 -13.53
CA PRO A 699 12.50 34.85 -12.37
C PRO A 699 12.12 36.32 -12.20
N SER A 700 11.22 36.61 -11.26
CA SER A 700 11.13 37.95 -10.71
C SER A 700 12.54 38.29 -10.22
N LYS A 701 13.16 39.32 -10.82
CA LYS A 701 14.62 39.58 -10.75
C LYS A 701 15.15 39.91 -9.34
N ASN A 702 14.27 39.80 -8.34
CA ASN A 702 14.49 40.14 -6.95
C ASN A 702 14.62 38.91 -6.04
N ALA A 703 14.06 37.73 -6.35
CA ALA A 703 13.95 36.65 -5.35
C ALA A 703 15.31 36.13 -4.82
N HIS A 704 16.20 35.65 -5.70
CA HIS A 704 17.57 35.28 -5.30
C HIS A 704 18.43 36.50 -4.94
N THR A 705 18.26 37.59 -5.68
CA THR A 705 18.99 38.86 -5.47
C THR A 705 18.80 39.39 -4.05
N CYS A 706 17.56 39.38 -3.53
CA CYS A 706 17.19 39.85 -2.21
C CYS A 706 17.49 38.84 -1.09
N ALA A 707 17.84 37.59 -1.42
CA ALA A 707 18.35 36.61 -0.45
C ALA A 707 19.83 36.86 -0.13
N SER A 708 20.69 36.99 -1.15
CA SER A 708 22.09 37.41 -0.96
C SER A 708 22.16 38.80 -0.31
N LEU A 709 21.38 39.75 -0.85
CA LEU A 709 21.36 41.12 -0.38
C LEU A 709 20.98 41.27 1.10
N LEU A 710 20.04 40.48 1.62
CA LEU A 710 19.69 40.57 3.04
C LEU A 710 20.84 40.05 3.93
N ALA A 711 21.49 38.96 3.52
CA ALA A 711 22.69 38.48 4.20
C ALA A 711 23.84 39.50 4.13
N ASP A 712 23.98 40.22 3.02
CA ASP A 712 24.98 41.28 2.83
C ASP A 712 24.70 42.54 3.65
N ILE A 713 23.44 42.97 3.74
CA ILE A 713 23.01 44.10 4.57
C ILE A 713 23.27 43.80 6.06
N PHE A 714 22.93 42.60 6.53
CA PHE A 714 23.15 42.15 7.91
C PHE A 714 24.61 41.71 8.23
N ARG A 715 25.60 42.05 7.38
CA ARG A 715 27.03 42.01 7.75
C ARG A 715 27.43 43.20 8.63
N GLU A 716 26.80 44.34 8.41
CA GLU A 716 27.04 45.60 9.13
C GLU A 716 25.68 46.15 9.60
N PRO A 717 25.09 45.59 10.67
CA PRO A 717 23.83 46.07 11.23
C PRO A 717 23.97 47.43 11.93
N ASP A 718 22.91 48.23 11.93
CA ASP A 718 22.91 49.58 12.50
C ASP A 718 22.78 49.58 14.04
N LEU A 719 22.31 48.46 14.61
CA LEU A 719 22.18 48.22 16.04
C LEU A 719 22.17 46.69 16.31
N GLU A 720 22.90 46.24 17.32
CA GLU A 720 22.83 44.85 17.83
C GLU A 720 22.69 44.81 19.35
N PHE A 721 22.02 43.78 19.86
CA PHE A 721 21.94 43.47 21.29
C PHE A 721 21.62 41.98 21.48
N GLY A 722 22.53 41.22 22.08
CA GLY A 722 22.38 39.76 22.20
C GLY A 722 22.33 39.09 20.82
N SER A 723 21.35 38.22 20.63
CA SER A 723 21.02 37.53 19.37
C SER A 723 20.27 38.39 18.34
N PHE A 724 19.93 39.63 18.69
CA PHE A 724 19.15 40.56 17.86
C PHE A 724 20.05 41.52 17.08
N SER A 725 19.80 41.65 15.77
CA SER A 725 20.38 42.67 14.90
C SER A 725 19.27 43.48 14.23
N VAL A 726 19.44 44.79 14.07
CA VAL A 726 18.46 45.71 13.44
C VAL A 726 19.09 46.44 12.26
N ILE A 727 18.28 46.67 11.23
CA ILE A 727 18.58 47.60 10.12
C ILE A 727 17.47 48.64 10.03
N PHE A 728 17.83 49.92 10.05
CA PHE A 728 16.87 51.02 9.85
C PHE A 728 16.67 51.29 8.35
N GLU A 729 15.44 51.62 7.93
CA GLU A 729 15.20 51.94 6.51
C GLU A 729 15.99 53.19 6.06
N LYS A 730 16.12 54.19 6.94
CA LYS A 730 16.78 55.48 6.68
C LYS A 730 17.47 56.01 7.93
N ASP A 731 18.46 56.87 7.72
CA ASP A 731 19.15 57.64 8.77
C ASP A 731 18.32 58.88 9.18
N ASN A 732 17.02 58.69 9.42
CA ASN A 732 16.07 59.74 9.77
C ASN A 732 15.47 59.46 11.17
N ALA A 733 15.12 60.52 11.90
CA ALA A 733 14.75 60.44 13.31
C ALA A 733 13.35 59.85 13.57
N ASP A 734 12.52 59.66 12.54
CA ASP A 734 11.10 59.29 12.66
C ASP A 734 10.88 57.97 13.45
N PRO A 735 10.19 58.01 14.61
CA PRO A 735 9.89 56.81 15.41
C PRO A 735 8.98 55.80 14.70
N LYS A 736 8.21 56.21 13.68
CA LYS A 736 7.30 55.36 12.91
C LYS A 736 7.94 54.69 11.69
N SER A 737 9.18 55.05 11.34
CA SER A 737 9.90 54.43 10.22
C SER A 737 10.04 52.91 10.42
N SER A 738 9.96 52.15 9.32
CA SER A 738 10.08 50.69 9.35
C SER A 738 11.54 50.25 9.54
N VAL A 739 11.72 49.13 10.23
CA VAL A 739 13.04 48.52 10.47
C VAL A 739 12.96 47.01 10.27
N ILE A 740 14.05 46.41 9.82
CA ILE A 740 14.15 44.95 9.69
C ILE A 740 14.90 44.43 10.92
N LEU A 741 14.25 43.53 11.67
CA LEU A 741 14.88 42.77 12.75
C LEU A 741 15.37 41.42 12.21
N ARG A 742 16.55 40.99 12.65
CA ARG A 742 17.05 39.61 12.58
C ARG A 742 17.24 39.09 14.00
N VAL A 743 16.77 37.87 14.27
CA VAL A 743 17.13 37.10 15.46
C VAL A 743 17.95 35.90 15.02
N THR A 744 19.06 35.64 15.70
CA THR A 744 20.01 34.57 15.35
C THR A 744 20.08 33.54 16.46
N PHE A 745 19.47 32.37 16.23
CA PHE A 745 19.57 31.24 17.13
C PHE A 745 20.83 30.42 16.83
N THR A 746 21.71 30.32 17.81
CA THR A 746 22.86 29.40 17.84
C THR A 746 22.54 28.23 18.77
N GLU A 747 22.77 26.99 18.32
CA GLU A 747 22.72 25.85 19.25
C GLU A 747 23.75 26.00 20.38
N PRO A 748 23.37 25.76 21.65
CA PRO A 748 24.30 25.81 22.76
C PRO A 748 25.25 24.60 22.69
N ARG A 749 26.53 24.84 22.35
CA ARG A 749 27.59 23.83 22.46
C ARG A 749 27.60 23.26 23.89
N LYS A 750 27.21 22.00 24.04
CA LYS A 750 27.30 21.26 25.31
C LYS A 750 28.74 21.31 25.83
N LYS A 751 29.00 22.11 26.87
CA LYS A 751 30.22 22.01 27.66
C LYS A 751 30.19 20.71 28.43
N SER A 752 31.06 19.77 28.06
CA SER A 752 31.37 18.61 28.90
C SER A 752 32.04 19.10 30.19
N GLN A 753 31.50 18.71 31.34
CA GLN A 753 32.16 18.87 32.63
C GLN A 753 32.22 17.49 33.27
N ASP A 754 33.44 16.96 33.40
CA ASP A 754 33.67 15.56 33.78
C ASP A 754 33.49 15.30 35.28
N SER A 755 32.68 14.30 35.61
CA SER A 755 32.92 13.33 36.70
C SER A 755 31.89 12.18 36.60
N SER A 756 32.26 10.91 36.71
CA SER A 756 33.59 10.27 36.75
C SER A 756 33.51 8.79 36.37
N LYS A 757 34.65 8.19 35.95
CA LYS A 757 34.88 6.75 35.62
C LYS A 757 34.17 6.30 34.31
N ALA A 758 34.88 5.94 33.25
CA ALA A 758 35.70 4.72 33.03
C ALA A 758 34.84 3.45 32.90
N ASP A 759 34.95 2.60 31.85
CA ASP A 759 36.21 2.25 31.17
C ASP A 759 36.16 1.96 29.64
N THR A 760 37.34 2.08 29.01
CA THR A 760 37.89 1.35 27.84
C THR A 760 37.01 0.91 26.65
N MET A 761 37.16 1.63 25.51
CA MET A 761 37.48 1.04 24.18
C MET A 761 37.88 2.13 23.17
N HIS A 762 38.94 1.93 22.37
CA HIS A 762 39.56 3.01 21.57
C HIS A 762 39.94 2.54 20.15
N SER A 763 39.06 2.71 19.15
CA SER A 763 39.42 2.46 17.72
C SER A 763 38.59 3.16 16.63
N LYS A 764 37.70 4.12 16.95
CA LYS A 764 36.91 4.85 15.91
C LYS A 764 36.88 6.38 16.03
N LYS A 765 37.60 6.97 16.99
CA LYS A 765 37.51 8.41 17.31
C LYS A 765 38.06 9.33 16.22
N LEU A 766 39.18 8.97 15.58
CA LEU A 766 39.88 9.84 14.64
C LEU A 766 39.12 10.08 13.32
N LEU A 767 38.55 9.01 12.73
CA LEU A 767 37.77 9.09 11.49
C LEU A 767 36.48 9.91 11.70
N PHE A 768 35.83 9.75 12.85
CA PHE A 768 34.64 10.52 13.21
C PHE A 768 34.99 12.01 13.43
N GLN A 769 36.12 12.32 14.08
CA GLN A 769 36.58 13.71 14.23
C GLN A 769 36.92 14.37 12.89
N GLN A 770 37.49 13.66 11.92
CA GLN A 770 37.80 14.21 10.59
C GLN A 770 36.53 14.48 9.76
N LEU A 771 35.52 13.61 9.83
CA LEU A 771 34.21 13.86 9.20
C LEU A 771 33.47 15.01 9.89
N GLN A 772 33.50 15.06 11.22
CA GLN A 772 32.78 16.06 12.01
C GLN A 772 33.43 17.45 11.96
N SER A 773 34.74 17.56 11.69
CA SER A 773 35.39 18.87 11.47
C SER A 773 34.96 19.55 10.16
N HIS A 774 34.48 18.79 9.17
CA HIS A 774 34.03 19.36 7.89
C HIS A 774 32.55 19.79 7.87
N PHE A 775 31.74 19.36 8.84
CA PHE A 775 30.29 19.62 8.87
C PHE A 775 29.84 20.62 9.95
N ASN A 776 30.65 20.90 10.97
CA ASN A 776 30.25 21.72 12.12
C ASN A 776 30.40 23.24 11.91
N ASP A 777 30.93 23.70 10.78
CA ASP A 777 31.03 25.14 10.48
C ASP A 777 29.72 25.68 9.91
N LYS A 778 28.90 26.22 10.83
CA LYS A 778 27.68 27.03 10.65
C LYS A 778 26.36 26.25 10.50
N GLN A 779 25.75 25.94 11.64
CA GLN A 779 24.30 26.12 11.79
C GLN A 779 24.02 27.33 12.69
N GLN A 780 23.55 28.41 12.07
CA GLN A 780 22.90 29.54 12.73
C GLN A 780 21.54 29.72 12.06
N ILE A 781 20.46 29.69 12.84
CA ILE A 781 19.10 29.86 12.33
C ILE A 781 18.75 31.34 12.43
N HIS A 782 18.65 32.01 11.28
CA HIS A 782 18.23 33.41 11.20
C HIS A 782 16.73 33.50 10.86
N VAL A 783 15.97 34.13 11.74
CA VAL A 783 14.57 34.53 11.49
C VAL A 783 14.44 36.05 11.60
N TYR A 784 13.37 36.60 11.05
CA TYR A 784 13.24 38.03 10.80
C TYR A 784 11.84 38.54 11.12
N THR A 785 11.68 39.86 11.26
CA THR A 785 10.38 40.53 11.20
C THR A 785 10.53 42.00 10.76
N LEU A 786 9.41 42.71 10.60
CA LEU A 786 9.36 44.17 10.51
C LEU A 786 8.87 44.77 11.84
N LEU A 787 9.54 45.80 12.32
CA LEU A 787 9.13 46.61 13.49
C LEU A 787 9.08 48.10 13.09
N THR A 788 8.55 48.96 13.96
CA THR A 788 8.86 50.39 13.94
C THR A 788 10.20 50.69 14.61
N ARG A 789 10.82 51.81 14.25
CA ARG A 789 12.06 52.32 14.87
C ARG A 789 11.91 52.53 16.38
N GLN A 790 10.74 52.96 16.85
CA GLN A 790 10.44 53.03 18.28
C GLN A 790 10.42 51.63 18.94
N GLN A 791 9.69 50.66 18.37
CA GLN A 791 9.59 49.31 18.94
C GLN A 791 10.96 48.62 19.06
N ALA A 792 11.84 48.79 18.07
CA ALA A 792 13.19 48.22 18.12
C ALA A 792 14.09 48.88 19.17
N LEU A 793 13.90 50.18 19.45
CA LEU A 793 14.60 50.88 20.54
C LEU A 793 14.04 50.46 21.91
N GLU A 794 12.72 50.33 22.07
CA GLU A 794 12.12 49.80 23.29
C GLU A 794 12.61 48.37 23.61
N LEU A 795 12.69 47.50 22.60
CA LEU A 795 13.16 46.12 22.73
C LEU A 795 14.62 46.04 23.22
N ARG A 796 15.47 47.02 22.86
CA ARG A 796 16.86 47.11 23.33
C ARG A 796 16.93 47.36 24.84
N GLU A 797 16.09 48.25 25.36
CA GLU A 797 16.09 48.65 26.78
C GLU A 797 15.50 47.57 27.71
N VAL A 798 14.88 46.52 27.15
CA VAL A 798 14.44 45.35 27.92
C VAL A 798 15.63 44.66 28.58
N ARG A 799 15.60 44.64 29.91
CA ARG A 799 16.57 43.94 30.79
C ARG A 799 16.07 42.52 31.05
N GLY A 800 16.99 41.61 31.36
CA GLY A 800 16.67 40.19 31.61
C GLY A 800 17.19 39.20 30.56
N GLY A 801 17.99 39.66 29.61
CA GLY A 801 18.57 38.80 28.56
C GLY A 801 17.61 38.57 27.38
N ASP A 802 17.98 37.64 26.52
CA ASP A 802 17.28 37.44 25.24
C ASP A 802 15.95 36.70 25.38
N ASP A 803 15.83 35.80 26.35
CA ASP A 803 14.54 35.15 26.66
C ASP A 803 13.48 36.17 27.08
N MET A 804 13.87 37.17 27.90
CA MET A 804 12.99 38.26 28.31
C MET A 804 12.66 39.21 27.15
N ARG A 805 13.57 39.37 26.18
CA ARG A 805 13.29 40.11 24.94
C ARG A 805 12.34 39.36 24.02
N LEU A 806 12.51 38.05 23.86
CA LEU A 806 11.59 37.19 23.09
C LEU A 806 10.20 37.18 23.74
N HIS A 807 10.12 37.14 25.07
CA HIS A 807 8.85 37.26 25.81
C HIS A 807 8.21 38.65 25.64
N TYR A 808 8.97 39.75 25.74
CA TYR A 808 8.45 41.10 25.48
C TYR A 808 7.94 41.24 24.02
N PHE A 809 8.70 40.68 23.08
CA PHE A 809 8.41 40.70 21.65
C PHE A 809 7.16 39.89 21.28
N SER A 810 6.97 38.71 21.86
CA SER A 810 5.77 37.88 21.68
C SER A 810 4.57 38.49 22.42
N GLU A 811 4.64 38.58 23.75
CA GLU A 811 3.44 38.80 24.59
C GLU A 811 3.03 40.27 24.69
N LYS A 812 3.97 41.21 24.53
CA LYS A 812 3.68 42.66 24.69
C LYS A 812 3.60 43.41 23.36
N LEU A 813 4.28 42.94 22.31
CA LEU A 813 4.16 43.51 20.97
C LEU A 813 3.23 42.71 20.04
N GLY A 814 2.99 41.42 20.30
CA GLY A 814 2.11 40.57 19.50
C GLY A 814 2.72 40.15 18.15
N ILE A 815 4.03 40.25 17.98
CA ILE A 815 4.70 40.13 16.68
C ILE A 815 5.35 38.75 16.53
N LYS A 816 5.18 38.13 15.36
CA LYS A 816 5.75 36.82 15.03
C LYS A 816 7.09 36.97 14.29
N LEU A 817 8.02 36.07 14.57
CA LEU A 817 9.25 35.88 13.78
C LEU A 817 8.96 34.93 12.61
N VAL A 818 9.53 35.25 11.44
CA VAL A 818 9.35 34.46 10.21
C VAL A 818 10.69 34.15 9.54
N GLY A 819 10.78 33.01 8.85
CA GLY A 819 11.87 32.77 7.90
C GLY A 819 11.82 33.77 6.73
N ARG A 820 12.94 33.99 6.02
CA ARG A 820 13.08 35.00 4.95
C ARG A 820 11.91 35.07 3.95
N LYS A 821 11.32 33.93 3.58
CA LYS A 821 10.20 33.85 2.64
C LYS A 821 8.89 34.44 3.17
N GLY A 822 8.70 34.48 4.49
CA GLY A 822 7.49 35.00 5.15
C GLY A 822 7.47 36.51 5.39
N LEU A 823 8.56 37.24 5.11
CA LEU A 823 8.65 38.69 5.31
C LEU A 823 7.74 39.53 4.37
N GLY A 824 7.26 38.93 3.28
CA GLY A 824 6.33 39.57 2.34
C GLY A 824 6.92 40.72 1.50
N PRO A 825 6.11 41.29 0.59
CA PRO A 825 6.56 42.32 -0.36
C PRO A 825 6.90 43.66 0.30
N THR A 826 6.30 43.98 1.45
CA THR A 826 6.59 45.20 2.22
C THR A 826 8.05 45.24 2.67
N ALA A 827 8.59 44.11 3.14
CA ALA A 827 10.00 44.01 3.49
C ALA A 827 10.90 44.12 2.27
N ASP A 828 10.52 43.56 1.12
CA ASP A 828 11.31 43.66 -0.11
C ASP A 828 11.46 45.13 -0.60
N ALA A 829 10.45 45.97 -0.37
CA ALA A 829 10.54 47.42 -0.61
C ALA A 829 11.54 48.09 0.35
N VAL A 830 11.46 47.81 1.65
CA VAL A 830 12.40 48.32 2.68
C VAL A 830 13.84 47.87 2.38
N ILE A 831 14.04 46.60 2.01
CA ILE A 831 15.35 46.05 1.59
C ILE A 831 15.92 46.80 0.37
N ALA A 832 15.08 47.15 -0.60
CA ALA A 832 15.50 47.93 -1.77
C ALA A 832 15.85 49.39 -1.40
N SER A 833 15.08 50.01 -0.50
CA SER A 833 15.30 51.34 0.08
C SER A 833 16.67 51.41 0.76
N ILE A 834 16.94 50.49 1.69
CA ILE A 834 18.22 50.35 2.41
C ILE A 834 19.40 50.18 1.44
N LYS A 835 19.25 49.35 0.39
CA LYS A 835 20.31 49.15 -0.61
C LYS A 835 20.64 50.44 -1.36
N ALA A 836 19.64 51.26 -1.69
CA ALA A 836 19.86 52.51 -2.39
C ALA A 836 20.66 53.51 -1.52
N GLU A 837 20.31 53.67 -0.25
CA GLU A 837 21.03 54.57 0.67
C GLU A 837 22.44 54.05 1.04
N ARG A 838 22.60 52.75 1.32
CA ARG A 838 23.93 52.16 1.57
C ARG A 838 24.81 52.10 0.30
N GLY A 839 24.20 52.17 -0.88
CA GLY A 839 24.90 52.31 -2.16
C GLY A 839 25.48 53.71 -2.39
N SER A 840 24.69 54.76 -2.14
CA SER A 840 25.13 56.16 -2.35
C SER A 840 26.23 56.60 -1.37
N ARG A 841 26.27 56.03 -0.16
CA ARG A 841 27.35 56.27 0.83
C ARG A 841 28.75 55.85 0.36
N LYS A 842 28.90 55.05 -0.71
CA LYS A 842 30.21 54.66 -1.27
C LYS A 842 30.77 55.60 -2.35
N THR A 843 30.09 56.70 -2.66
CA THR A 843 30.58 57.74 -3.60
C THR A 843 30.71 59.11 -2.92
N ALA A 844 31.35 59.16 -1.75
CA ALA A 844 31.63 60.40 -1.03
C ALA A 844 32.95 60.34 -0.22
N SER A 845 34.09 60.46 -0.90
CA SER A 845 35.34 60.93 -0.30
C SER A 845 35.99 61.98 -1.22
N PRO A 846 36.51 63.10 -0.69
CA PRO A 846 36.88 64.24 -1.52
C PRO A 846 38.27 64.08 -2.14
N SER A 847 38.38 64.33 -3.45
CA SER A 847 39.66 64.41 -4.14
C SER A 847 40.29 65.80 -3.95
N VAL A 848 41.38 65.87 -3.19
CA VAL A 848 42.34 66.99 -3.25
C VAL A 848 43.69 66.42 -3.67
N ALA A 849 44.29 67.00 -4.71
CA ALA A 849 45.49 66.46 -5.35
C ALA A 849 46.78 67.16 -4.88
N VAL A 850 47.85 66.38 -4.73
CA VAL A 850 49.23 66.86 -4.72
C VAL A 850 50.03 66.03 -5.75
N LYS A 851 51.04 66.64 -6.36
CA LYS A 851 51.79 66.07 -7.50
C LYS A 851 52.94 65.15 -7.07
N SER A 852 53.48 64.47 -8.09
CA SER A 852 54.59 63.52 -8.07
C SER A 852 55.99 64.15 -8.07
N GLU A 853 56.93 63.45 -7.42
CA GLU A 853 58.35 63.27 -7.78
C GLU A 853 58.66 61.76 -7.55
N GLU A 854 59.26 61.03 -8.48
CA GLU A 854 60.72 60.78 -8.65
C GLU A 854 61.41 60.05 -7.46
N MET A 855 62.31 59.06 -7.64
CA MET A 855 62.79 58.38 -8.86
C MET A 855 63.40 56.99 -8.51
N LEU A 856 63.42 56.06 -9.49
CA LEU A 856 64.42 54.99 -9.76
C LEU A 856 63.87 53.56 -10.03
N ARG A 857 64.61 52.84 -10.87
CA ARG A 857 64.46 51.43 -11.33
C ARG A 857 65.85 50.73 -11.16
N PRO A 858 66.20 49.55 -11.74
CA PRO A 858 65.43 48.53 -12.47
C PRO A 858 65.76 47.04 -12.14
N LYS A 859 65.12 46.13 -12.92
CA LYS A 859 65.35 44.66 -13.12
C LYS A 859 64.46 43.74 -12.26
N GLY A 860 63.73 42.77 -12.83
CA GLY A 860 63.61 42.40 -14.26
C GLY A 860 62.52 41.36 -14.58
N SER A 861 62.62 40.74 -15.77
CA SER A 861 61.85 39.59 -16.29
C SER A 861 60.30 39.69 -16.42
N ALA A 862 59.89 40.33 -17.53
CA ALA A 862 58.99 39.81 -18.59
C ALA A 862 57.54 39.34 -18.29
N GLU A 863 56.63 39.74 -19.20
CA GLU A 863 55.18 39.48 -19.18
C GLU A 863 54.77 38.16 -19.88
N LYS A 864 53.53 37.70 -19.60
CA LYS A 864 52.64 37.14 -20.64
C LYS A 864 51.19 37.63 -20.46
N ARG A 865 50.63 38.24 -21.50
CA ARG A 865 49.19 38.59 -21.60
C ARG A 865 48.59 37.95 -22.88
N LYS A 866 47.26 37.81 -22.91
CA LYS A 866 46.49 37.06 -23.91
C LYS A 866 46.75 37.51 -25.36
N MET A 867 46.70 36.56 -26.31
CA MET A 867 46.22 36.82 -27.67
C MET A 867 45.47 35.62 -28.26
N ILE A 868 44.67 35.90 -29.29
CA ILE A 868 43.84 34.96 -30.07
C ILE A 868 44.43 34.88 -31.48
N ARG A 869 44.55 33.68 -32.09
CA ARG A 869 44.33 33.49 -33.55
C ARG A 869 44.33 32.02 -34.00
N LYS A 870 43.84 31.83 -35.24
CA LYS A 870 43.68 30.56 -35.98
C LYS A 870 45.02 30.02 -36.51
N ALA A 871 45.06 28.73 -36.85
CA ALA A 871 45.98 28.16 -37.84
C ALA A 871 45.27 27.04 -38.66
N LYS A 872 45.78 26.71 -39.86
CA LYS A 872 45.14 25.76 -40.79
C LYS A 872 46.17 25.08 -41.73
N VAL A 873 46.28 23.74 -41.65
CA VAL A 873 46.70 22.77 -42.71
C VAL A 873 48.10 22.88 -43.33
N ILE A 874 48.76 21.73 -43.56
CA ILE A 874 49.38 21.36 -44.86
C ILE A 874 49.77 19.86 -44.93
N ARG A 875 49.30 19.18 -45.99
CA ARG A 875 49.77 17.93 -46.68
C ARG A 875 50.09 16.67 -45.82
N ASN A 876 49.71 15.44 -46.19
CA ASN A 876 49.20 14.82 -47.44
C ASN A 876 48.33 13.58 -47.02
N SER A 877 47.76 12.65 -47.81
CA SER A 877 47.55 12.32 -49.26
C SER A 877 46.60 11.08 -49.30
N SER A 878 45.85 10.70 -50.35
CA SER A 878 45.42 11.32 -51.62
C SER A 878 44.44 10.38 -52.37
N VAL A 879 43.48 10.94 -53.14
CA VAL A 879 43.04 10.60 -54.54
C VAL A 879 42.87 9.11 -54.95
N PRO A 880 41.79 8.66 -55.65
CA PRO A 880 40.81 9.43 -56.47
C PRO A 880 39.31 9.16 -56.22
N VAL A 881 38.45 9.90 -56.97
CA VAL A 881 36.99 9.74 -57.15
C VAL A 881 36.66 10.03 -58.63
N PRO A 882 35.78 9.25 -59.30
CA PRO A 882 34.55 9.80 -59.94
C PRO A 882 33.36 8.79 -59.86
N SER A 883 32.10 9.01 -60.28
CA SER A 883 31.36 10.06 -61.04
C SER A 883 29.83 9.77 -60.90
N ASN A 884 28.83 10.55 -61.38
CA ASN A 884 28.60 12.00 -61.63
C ASN A 884 27.14 12.15 -62.22
N SER A 885 26.60 13.37 -62.37
CA SER A 885 25.32 13.76 -63.04
C SER A 885 24.01 13.33 -62.34
N GLY A 886 22.88 14.07 -62.40
CA GLY A 886 22.54 15.44 -62.88
C GLY A 886 21.24 15.89 -62.13
N GLY A 887 20.87 17.18 -61.94
CA GLY A 887 20.48 18.20 -62.94
C GLY A 887 18.97 18.08 -63.30
N ASN A 888 18.12 19.12 -63.34
CA ASN A 888 18.27 20.55 -62.99
C ASN A 888 16.90 21.30 -62.90
N TYR A 889 16.88 22.52 -62.32
CA TYR A 889 15.89 23.63 -62.40
C TYR A 889 14.38 23.54 -61.99
N ASN A 890 14.03 24.34 -60.96
CA ASN A 890 13.01 25.42 -60.83
C ASN A 890 11.73 25.48 -61.72
N GLY A 891 10.59 25.89 -61.14
CA GLY A 891 9.38 26.25 -61.93
C GLY A 891 8.11 26.82 -61.25
N LEU A 892 8.20 27.84 -60.38
CA LEU A 892 7.16 28.87 -60.04
C LEU A 892 5.67 28.54 -59.73
N MET A 893 5.21 29.12 -58.61
CA MET A 893 3.84 29.50 -58.18
C MET A 893 3.08 30.39 -59.21
N PRO A 894 1.70 30.52 -59.20
CA PRO A 894 0.95 31.11 -58.06
C PRO A 894 -0.55 30.71 -57.83
N HIS A 895 -1.18 31.43 -56.90
CA HIS A 895 -2.61 31.52 -56.48
C HIS A 895 -3.66 31.48 -57.64
N SER A 896 -4.97 31.24 -57.44
CA SER A 896 -5.85 31.74 -56.36
C SER A 896 -7.29 31.15 -56.28
N LYS A 897 -7.88 31.23 -55.07
CA LYS A 897 -9.31 31.50 -54.68
C LYS A 897 -10.53 31.01 -55.49
N GLY A 898 -11.55 30.59 -54.72
CA GLY A 898 -13.00 30.63 -55.03
C GLY A 898 -13.65 29.26 -55.26
N GLU A 899 -14.94 29.03 -55.07
CA GLU A 899 -16.00 29.56 -54.19
C GLU A 899 -17.32 28.82 -54.55
N GLY A 900 -18.19 28.52 -53.57
CA GLY A 900 -19.55 27.96 -53.75
C GLY A 900 -19.67 26.50 -54.30
N SER A 901 -20.84 25.86 -54.30
CA SER A 901 -22.02 25.94 -53.40
C SER A 901 -23.10 24.93 -53.87
N ASN A 902 -23.70 24.19 -52.91
CA ASN A 902 -24.99 23.47 -52.92
C ASN A 902 -25.78 23.24 -54.24
N GLY A 903 -26.22 22.01 -54.48
CA GLY A 903 -27.32 21.72 -55.43
C GLY A 903 -27.81 20.26 -55.41
N LEU A 904 -29.07 20.02 -54.99
CA LEU A 904 -29.76 18.74 -55.17
C LEU A 904 -30.34 18.65 -56.59
N SER A 905 -30.25 17.48 -57.24
CA SER A 905 -31.43 16.75 -57.76
C SER A 905 -31.08 15.44 -58.49
N THR A 906 -31.95 14.46 -58.31
CA THR A 906 -32.08 13.19 -59.06
C THR A 906 -33.23 13.31 -60.08
N PRO A 907 -33.64 12.27 -60.86
CA PRO A 907 -33.05 10.94 -61.14
C PRO A 907 -32.96 10.59 -62.65
N LEU A 908 -32.41 9.40 -62.97
CA LEU A 908 -33.07 8.46 -63.91
C LEU A 908 -32.58 7.01 -63.67
N LYS A 909 -33.38 6.02 -64.10
CA LYS A 909 -33.19 4.57 -63.83
C LYS A 909 -32.19 3.93 -64.81
N VAL A 910 -31.54 2.80 -64.49
CA VAL A 910 -32.02 1.41 -64.71
C VAL A 910 -30.98 0.42 -64.13
N ALA A 911 -31.29 -0.78 -63.60
CA ALA A 911 -32.49 -1.38 -62.99
C ALA A 911 -32.11 -2.74 -62.35
N SER A 912 -33.04 -3.37 -61.57
CA SER A 912 -33.02 -4.76 -61.04
C SER A 912 -31.85 -5.20 -60.13
N SER A 913 -32.05 -5.89 -59.00
CA SER A 913 -33.26 -6.32 -58.25
C SER A 913 -32.82 -6.59 -56.79
N GLU A 914 -33.42 -6.03 -55.74
CA GLU A 914 -34.75 -6.33 -55.16
C GLU A 914 -34.87 -7.78 -54.61
N SER A 915 -35.32 -8.03 -53.36
CA SER A 915 -35.85 -7.11 -52.33
C SER A 915 -35.72 -7.60 -50.87
N SER A 916 -35.07 -6.78 -50.03
CA SER A 916 -35.49 -6.16 -48.75
C SER A 916 -36.20 -6.92 -47.59
N PRO A 917 -36.17 -6.37 -46.34
CA PRO A 917 -36.55 -7.07 -45.09
C PRO A 917 -37.66 -6.35 -44.27
N MET A 918 -37.98 -6.87 -43.07
CA MET A 918 -38.26 -6.17 -41.78
C MET A 918 -39.14 -7.01 -40.82
N SER A 919 -39.35 -6.51 -39.60
CA SER A 919 -39.92 -7.21 -38.44
C SER A 919 -41.30 -6.69 -38.02
N SER A 920 -42.24 -7.59 -37.68
CA SER A 920 -43.15 -7.46 -36.51
C SER A 920 -44.18 -8.61 -36.44
N GLU A 921 -44.45 -9.09 -35.22
CA GLU A 921 -45.74 -9.60 -34.69
C GLU A 921 -46.68 -10.49 -35.56
N ALA A 922 -46.98 -11.73 -35.11
CA ALA A 922 -48.26 -12.04 -34.44
C ALA A 922 -48.51 -13.55 -34.19
N ILE A 923 -48.83 -13.88 -32.93
CA ILE A 923 -49.87 -14.84 -32.43
C ILE A 923 -50.21 -16.08 -33.29
N GLY A 924 -49.91 -17.27 -32.75
CA GLY A 924 -50.49 -18.56 -33.16
C GLY A 924 -50.38 -19.61 -32.03
N ARG A 925 -51.45 -20.39 -31.77
CA ARG A 925 -51.56 -21.35 -30.64
C ARG A 925 -51.50 -22.82 -31.09
N ALA A 926 -51.31 -23.69 -30.10
CA ALA A 926 -51.72 -25.10 -30.04
C ALA A 926 -50.78 -26.20 -30.62
N ASP A 927 -49.88 -26.68 -29.77
CA ASP A 927 -50.02 -27.96 -29.05
C ASP A 927 -50.35 -29.29 -29.77
N VAL A 928 -49.47 -30.28 -29.48
CA VAL A 928 -49.78 -31.62 -28.90
C VAL A 928 -49.94 -32.87 -29.82
N GLN A 929 -49.37 -33.98 -29.30
CA GLN A 929 -49.56 -35.42 -29.67
C GLN A 929 -48.97 -35.92 -31.02
N ASN A 930 -48.49 -37.17 -31.15
CA ASN A 930 -47.94 -38.14 -30.17
C ASN A 930 -47.27 -39.33 -30.89
N SER A 931 -46.55 -40.20 -30.15
CA SER A 931 -46.31 -41.65 -30.42
C SER A 931 -45.61 -42.09 -31.75
N SER A 932 -45.07 -43.31 -31.90
CA SER A 932 -44.33 -44.25 -31.02
C SER A 932 -43.81 -45.44 -31.88
N GLU A 933 -42.93 -46.30 -31.32
CA GLU A 933 -42.73 -47.73 -31.72
C GLU A 933 -42.08 -48.03 -33.11
N ALA A 934 -41.44 -49.19 -33.39
CA ALA A 934 -40.92 -50.30 -32.54
C ALA A 934 -39.96 -51.27 -33.29
N VAL A 935 -39.10 -51.96 -32.51
CA VAL A 935 -38.63 -53.39 -32.64
C VAL A 935 -37.75 -53.88 -33.82
N GLY A 936 -36.80 -54.79 -33.50
CA GLY A 936 -36.00 -55.66 -34.39
C GLY A 936 -34.48 -55.49 -34.19
N CYS A 937 -33.74 -56.35 -33.46
CA CYS A 937 -33.30 -57.73 -33.76
C CYS A 937 -32.58 -57.85 -35.13
N ASP A 938 -31.40 -58.46 -35.26
CA ASP A 938 -30.93 -59.70 -34.59
C ASP A 938 -29.39 -59.79 -34.34
N ASN A 939 -28.87 -61.00 -34.05
CA ASN A 939 -27.57 -61.29 -33.42
C ASN A 939 -26.42 -61.73 -34.35
N GLY A 940 -25.19 -61.64 -33.83
CA GLY A 940 -24.05 -62.54 -34.15
C GLY A 940 -22.76 -61.86 -34.68
N LEU A 941 -21.55 -62.39 -34.46
CA LEU A 941 -21.05 -63.37 -33.46
C LEU A 941 -19.50 -63.30 -33.44
N LEU A 942 -18.86 -63.80 -32.39
CA LEU A 942 -17.40 -63.91 -32.17
C LEU A 942 -16.73 -64.96 -33.12
N PRO A 943 -15.39 -65.00 -33.36
CA PRO A 943 -14.37 -65.11 -32.30
C PRO A 943 -12.94 -64.53 -32.53
N SER A 944 -12.10 -64.77 -31.52
CA SER A 944 -10.70 -64.38 -31.30
C SER A 944 -9.64 -65.28 -31.96
N ASN A 945 -8.37 -64.83 -31.98
CA ASN A 945 -7.23 -65.67 -31.54
C ASN A 945 -5.93 -64.89 -31.20
N ASN A 946 -5.04 -65.53 -30.45
CA ASN A 946 -3.74 -65.01 -29.98
C ASN A 946 -2.56 -65.44 -30.89
N ALA A 947 -1.44 -64.70 -30.84
CA ALA A 947 -0.06 -65.24 -30.86
C ALA A 947 0.98 -64.16 -30.47
N ILE A 948 2.21 -64.58 -30.12
CA ILE A 948 3.32 -63.75 -29.60
C ILE A 948 4.65 -64.25 -30.22
N MET A 949 5.55 -63.37 -30.71
CA MET A 949 7.01 -63.38 -30.41
C MET A 949 7.84 -62.28 -31.13
N ASP A 950 9.04 -62.06 -30.56
CA ASP A 950 10.29 -61.48 -31.09
C ASP A 950 10.41 -59.99 -31.52
N VAL A 951 11.59 -59.34 -31.51
CA VAL A 951 12.67 -59.17 -30.48
C VAL A 951 13.73 -58.16 -31.01
N GLU A 952 14.40 -57.39 -30.12
CA GLU A 952 15.61 -56.53 -30.31
C GLU A 952 15.61 -55.45 -31.44
N THR A 953 15.55 -54.12 -31.14
CA THR A 953 16.51 -53.15 -30.53
C THR A 953 17.52 -52.48 -31.48
N SER A 954 17.48 -51.14 -31.55
CA SER A 954 18.67 -50.26 -31.56
C SER A 954 18.29 -48.81 -31.24
N ILE A 955 19.21 -48.02 -30.68
CA ILE A 955 19.02 -46.61 -30.28
C ILE A 955 20.19 -45.78 -30.80
N THR A 956 19.95 -44.54 -31.24
CA THR A 956 21.00 -43.51 -31.33
C THR A 956 20.41 -42.09 -31.35
N ALA A 957 21.17 -41.11 -30.84
CA ALA A 957 20.74 -39.72 -30.64
C ALA A 957 21.53 -38.73 -31.54
N PRO A 958 21.01 -37.51 -31.79
CA PRO A 958 21.74 -36.47 -32.52
C PRO A 958 22.85 -35.80 -31.68
N ARG A 959 23.80 -35.14 -32.36
CA ARG A 959 25.08 -34.64 -31.79
C ARG A 959 25.07 -33.14 -31.44
N CYS A 960 25.92 -32.78 -30.47
CA CYS A 960 26.45 -31.42 -30.28
C CYS A 960 27.90 -31.29 -30.78
N LEU A 961 28.31 -30.07 -31.14
CA LEU A 961 29.69 -29.63 -31.42
C LEU A 961 29.79 -28.11 -31.19
N ASN A 962 30.96 -27.48 -30.98
CA ASN A 962 32.11 -27.80 -30.14
C ASN A 962 33.05 -26.57 -30.12
N VAL A 963 33.57 -26.13 -28.96
CA VAL A 963 34.71 -25.19 -28.88
C VAL A 963 35.60 -25.58 -27.69
N SER A 964 36.91 -25.39 -27.83
CA SER A 964 37.98 -26.05 -27.08
C SER A 964 38.41 -25.36 -25.77
N PHE A 965 38.96 -26.18 -24.86
CA PHE A 965 39.86 -25.79 -23.76
C PHE A 965 41.29 -26.28 -24.04
N ASP A 966 42.28 -25.61 -23.45
CA ASP A 966 43.69 -26.03 -23.41
C ASP A 966 44.07 -26.71 -22.08
N LYS A 967 45.32 -27.20 -21.97
CA LYS A 967 45.71 -28.37 -21.15
C LYS A 967 46.47 -28.06 -19.83
N ILE A 968 46.18 -28.86 -18.78
CA ILE A 968 47.08 -29.75 -17.96
C ILE A 968 48.43 -29.16 -17.42
N PRO A 969 48.91 -29.43 -16.17
CA PRO A 969 48.61 -30.61 -15.31
C PRO A 969 48.22 -30.39 -13.83
N GLU A 970 47.72 -31.52 -13.29
CA GLU A 970 47.80 -32.13 -11.95
C GLU A 970 48.92 -31.67 -10.98
N ASP A 971 48.66 -31.71 -9.65
CA ASP A 971 49.15 -32.79 -8.75
C ASP A 971 48.54 -32.72 -7.31
N LYS A 972 48.60 -33.85 -6.56
CA LYS A 972 48.53 -34.05 -5.09
C LYS A 972 47.25 -33.78 -4.25
N ILE A 973 46.57 -34.88 -3.91
CA ILE A 973 46.41 -35.47 -2.55
C ILE A 973 46.14 -34.52 -1.36
N GLY A 974 45.02 -34.75 -0.64
CA GLY A 974 44.81 -34.29 0.74
C GLY A 974 43.45 -34.71 1.32
N SER A 975 43.43 -35.58 2.34
CA SER A 975 42.20 -36.17 2.92
C SER A 975 42.15 -36.10 4.46
N SER A 976 41.14 -35.39 4.97
CA SER A 976 40.65 -35.38 6.38
C SER A 976 39.31 -34.60 6.34
N GLU A 977 38.14 -35.09 6.75
CA GLU A 977 37.73 -35.86 7.94
C GLU A 977 37.80 -35.04 9.25
N LEU A 978 36.66 -34.99 9.97
CA LEU A 978 36.40 -34.32 11.27
C LEU A 978 36.50 -32.77 11.26
N SER A 979 35.60 -32.01 11.90
CA SER A 979 34.57 -32.31 12.90
C SER A 979 33.33 -31.43 12.74
#